data_AF-A0A4P5XK86-F1
#
_entry.id   AF-A0A4P5XK86-F1
#
_cell.length_a   1.000
_cell.length_b   1.000
_cell.length_c   1.000
_cell.angle_alpha   90.00
_cell.angle_beta   90.00
_cell.angle_gamma   90.00
#
_symmetry.space_group_name_H-M   'P 1'
#
loop_
_entity.id
_entity.type
_entity.pdbx_description
1 polymer ?
#
loop_
_entity_poly.entity_id
_entity_poly.type
_entity_poly.pdbx_seq_one_letter_code
_entity_poly.pdbx_strand_id
1 'polypeptide(L)'
;MLKRVGLCPNLANVRGLLARVSTFGIVCGVPLVTTVLLTVAHLQHRAQAALPAVPVPPQNPITESKRVLGKMLFWDEQISTSNVVSCGTCHNPSRSGTDPRVARNPGVDAVPFTSDDILGSAGIIRSDSANNFVRDPIFDVSPQITIRAAAANVNAAFSPLLFWDGRTNGLFADPDTGAVLIPSGGALERQATSPPLNTVEMAHMSWNWPQLVAKLQRVKPLALATSVPADVESARQLNPSYPALFQAAFGDSQITTARIAMALATYQRTLISNQSPFDAFRAGNVNALTPQQRQGFTDFQASNCGVCHTASQDLFTDHSFRNIGLRPISEDTGRQAITGNFNDRGKFKTPSLRNVALKARYMHTGQFDNLNDVLAFYARAPGAPVQQTDNRDGVMDLILPLTQQESQNIIVFLQALTDPRVANGTFPFDHPLLFTERPLDQNVVLGGGVPGSGGLVPQVIVQSPSMIGNAEYRIGLTAALGSTTARLAVSRTPPSNGRITADWTLREKTTSGVGSGMGVATEHWELNLVNAQPGEQLFVQWQVIDPAAPDGIALSSVAQLTFFCGSMGCGCDPIDFNRNDVFPEDADVIDFLGVLAGGPCTVTDLSLPQCDIDFNNNGVFPEDQDVLDFFNVLAGGSC
;
A
#
# COMPACT_ATOMS: atom_id res chain seq x y z
N MET A 1 -61.09 5.65 -5.27
CA MET A 1 -62.21 4.89 -5.90
C MET A 1 -61.97 3.40 -5.74
N LEU A 2 -63.02 2.56 -5.80
CA LEU A 2 -62.94 1.12 -5.52
C LEU A 2 -62.25 0.32 -6.65
N LYS A 3 -61.63 -0.81 -6.28
CA LYS A 3 -62.02 -2.14 -6.81
C LYS A 3 -61.62 -3.28 -5.86
N ARG A 4 -62.62 -4.10 -5.47
CA ARG A 4 -62.50 -5.42 -4.83
C ARG A 4 -62.88 -6.50 -5.84
N VAL A 5 -62.26 -7.68 -5.75
CA VAL A 5 -62.84 -9.06 -5.84
C VAL A 5 -61.81 -9.94 -5.09
N GLY A 6 -62.09 -10.78 -4.08
CA GLY A 6 -63.02 -11.93 -3.96
C GLY A 6 -62.19 -13.22 -4.17
N LEU A 7 -62.12 -14.23 -3.30
CA LEU A 7 -63.17 -15.00 -2.60
C LEU A 7 -62.62 -15.81 -1.38
N CYS A 8 -63.53 -16.43 -0.62
CA CYS A 8 -63.35 -17.41 0.48
C CYS A 8 -64.42 -18.52 0.30
N PRO A 9 -64.62 -19.55 1.17
CA PRO A 9 -63.71 -20.35 2.04
C PRO A 9 -64.03 -21.88 1.96
N ASN A 10 -63.48 -22.73 2.86
CA ASN A 10 -64.09 -23.92 3.52
C ASN A 10 -62.99 -24.70 4.31
N LEU A 11 -63.08 -25.16 5.57
CA LEU A 11 -64.10 -25.77 6.48
C LEU A 11 -63.97 -27.30 6.62
N ALA A 12 -63.53 -27.76 7.82
CA ALA A 12 -63.82 -29.03 8.55
C ALA A 12 -62.61 -29.42 9.45
N ASN A 13 -62.68 -29.43 10.79
CA ASN A 13 -63.29 -30.42 11.72
C ASN A 13 -62.45 -31.75 11.83
N VAL A 14 -62.22 -32.39 13.00
CA VAL A 14 -62.85 -32.27 14.35
C VAL A 14 -62.08 -33.03 15.48
N ARG A 15 -62.12 -32.53 16.76
CA ARG A 15 -61.92 -33.19 18.10
C ARG A 15 -60.63 -34.03 18.34
N GLY A 16 -60.10 -34.28 19.56
CA GLY A 16 -60.48 -34.07 20.99
C GLY A 16 -59.86 -35.23 21.84
N LEU A 17 -59.79 -35.28 23.18
CA LEU A 17 -60.09 -34.38 24.32
C LEU A 17 -59.51 -35.02 25.63
N LEU A 18 -59.49 -34.31 26.77
CA LEU A 18 -59.30 -34.81 28.17
C LEU A 18 -57.86 -35.15 28.66
N ALA A 19 -57.54 -35.14 29.96
CA ALA A 19 -57.92 -34.28 31.11
C ALA A 19 -56.97 -34.56 32.31
N ARG A 20 -56.86 -33.60 33.25
CA ARG A 20 -56.04 -33.66 34.49
C ARG A 20 -56.61 -34.64 35.54
N VAL A 21 -55.76 -35.10 36.48
CA VAL A 21 -55.83 -34.83 37.95
C VAL A 21 -54.61 -35.46 38.66
N SER A 22 -54.29 -35.03 39.89
CA SER A 22 -52.96 -35.08 40.53
C SER A 22 -52.83 -36.03 41.74
N THR A 23 -51.58 -36.12 42.23
CA THR A 23 -51.10 -36.29 43.64
C THR A 23 -50.90 -37.67 44.31
N PHE A 24 -49.85 -37.70 45.17
CA PHE A 24 -49.30 -38.77 46.04
C PHE A 24 -48.69 -39.99 45.33
N GLY A 25 -47.42 -40.40 45.50
CA GLY A 25 -46.40 -40.19 46.52
C GLY A 25 -45.74 -41.55 46.88
N ILE A 26 -44.45 -41.55 47.31
CA ILE A 26 -43.73 -42.65 48.02
C ILE A 26 -43.25 -43.86 47.16
N VAL A 27 -42.04 -44.46 47.28
CA VAL A 27 -40.70 -44.17 47.90
C VAL A 27 -39.67 -45.19 47.35
N CYS A 28 -38.36 -44.86 47.35
CA CYS A 28 -37.18 -45.74 47.16
C CYS A 28 -37.00 -46.51 45.82
N GLY A 29 -35.77 -46.70 45.31
CA GLY A 29 -34.47 -46.19 45.79
C GLY A 29 -33.28 -46.67 44.93
N VAL A 30 -32.09 -46.12 45.23
CA VAL A 30 -30.76 -46.35 44.61
C VAL A 30 -30.58 -45.74 43.19
N PRO A 31 -29.63 -44.79 43.00
CA PRO A 31 -29.38 -44.17 41.70
C PRO A 31 -28.38 -44.95 40.83
N LEU A 32 -28.68 -45.08 39.54
CA LEU A 32 -27.84 -45.75 38.54
C LEU A 32 -26.68 -44.85 38.07
N VAL A 33 -25.71 -44.56 38.95
CA VAL A 33 -24.56 -43.69 38.64
C VAL A 33 -23.39 -44.48 38.05
N THR A 34 -23.54 -44.98 36.81
CA THR A 34 -22.42 -45.69 36.14
C THR A 34 -22.41 -45.64 34.60
N THR A 35 -23.22 -44.82 33.92
CA THR A 35 -23.34 -44.86 32.44
C THR A 35 -23.39 -43.49 31.73
N VAL A 36 -22.93 -42.39 32.35
CA VAL A 36 -22.86 -41.06 31.70
C VAL A 36 -21.46 -40.41 31.81
N LEU A 37 -20.40 -41.20 31.63
CA LEU A 37 -19.00 -40.71 31.61
C LEU A 37 -18.18 -41.15 30.39
N LEU A 38 -18.80 -41.78 29.37
CA LEU A 38 -18.11 -42.35 28.20
C LEU A 38 -18.45 -41.72 26.84
N THR A 39 -19.22 -40.62 26.81
CA THR A 39 -19.58 -39.91 25.55
C THR A 39 -19.13 -38.45 25.50
N VAL A 40 -18.48 -37.92 26.54
CA VAL A 40 -17.93 -36.54 26.56
C VAL A 40 -16.39 -36.53 26.40
N ALA A 41 -15.72 -37.68 26.54
CA ALA A 41 -14.26 -37.79 26.45
C ALA A 41 -13.70 -37.92 25.01
N HIS A 42 -14.54 -38.13 23.99
CA HIS A 42 -14.09 -38.34 22.60
C HIS A 42 -14.07 -37.08 21.70
N LEU A 43 -14.21 -35.88 22.28
CA LEU A 43 -13.97 -34.62 21.58
C LEU A 43 -12.65 -33.93 21.98
N GLN A 44 -11.96 -34.42 23.00
CA GLN A 44 -10.65 -33.91 23.41
C GLN A 44 -9.50 -34.72 22.80
N HIS A 45 -9.29 -34.60 21.48
CA HIS A 45 -8.00 -34.71 20.76
C HIS A 45 -8.23 -34.61 19.24
N ARG A 46 -8.89 -33.54 18.77
CA ARG A 46 -8.59 -33.03 17.42
C ARG A 46 -7.24 -32.31 17.55
N ALA A 47 -6.22 -32.83 16.89
CA ALA A 47 -4.89 -32.22 16.88
C ALA A 47 -5.02 -30.74 16.45
N GLN A 48 -4.48 -29.83 17.28
CA GLN A 48 -4.58 -28.40 17.01
C GLN A 48 -3.70 -28.01 15.83
N ALA A 49 -4.29 -28.01 14.64
CA ALA A 49 -3.86 -27.13 13.58
C ALA A 49 -4.24 -25.71 13.94
N ALA A 50 -3.28 -25.02 14.53
CA ALA A 50 -3.27 -23.59 14.65
C ALA A 50 -1.81 -23.14 14.61
N LEU A 51 -1.55 -22.08 13.85
CA LEU A 51 -0.43 -21.21 14.15
C LEU A 51 -0.44 -20.85 15.65
N PRO A 52 0.72 -20.55 16.26
CA PRO A 52 0.74 -20.03 17.63
C PRO A 52 -0.18 -18.82 17.76
N ALA A 53 -0.63 -18.52 18.98
CA ALA A 53 -1.42 -17.30 19.22
C ALA A 53 -0.61 -16.07 18.77
N VAL A 54 -1.28 -15.14 18.08
CA VAL A 54 -0.64 -13.91 17.57
C VAL A 54 -0.07 -13.11 18.75
N PRO A 55 1.23 -12.74 18.74
CA PRO A 55 1.81 -11.91 19.79
C PRO A 55 1.18 -10.50 19.82
N VAL A 56 0.36 -10.23 20.84
CA VAL A 56 -0.25 -8.92 21.11
C VAL A 56 0.35 -8.34 22.40
N PRO A 57 1.11 -7.22 22.35
CA PRO A 57 1.60 -6.57 23.56
C PRO A 57 0.42 -5.92 24.33
N PRO A 58 0.33 -6.05 25.66
CA PRO A 58 -0.78 -5.50 26.45
C PRO A 58 -1.00 -3.98 26.30
N GLN A 59 0.05 -3.23 25.96
CA GLN A 59 0.01 -1.79 25.75
C GLN A 59 -0.54 -1.38 24.39
N ASN A 60 -0.61 -2.29 23.41
CA ASN A 60 -1.27 -2.05 22.13
C ASN A 60 -2.28 -3.17 21.79
N PRO A 61 -3.41 -3.25 22.53
CA PRO A 61 -4.45 -4.22 22.24
C PRO A 61 -5.10 -3.94 20.89
N ILE A 62 -5.53 -5.01 20.22
CA ILE A 62 -6.27 -4.95 18.96
C ILE A 62 -7.70 -4.50 19.27
N THR A 63 -8.08 -3.34 18.73
CA THR A 63 -9.47 -2.86 18.66
C THR A 63 -9.82 -2.63 17.19
N GLU A 64 -11.12 -2.69 16.86
CA GLU A 64 -11.55 -2.59 15.47
C GLU A 64 -11.28 -1.20 14.87
N SER A 65 -11.58 -0.12 15.61
CA SER A 65 -11.26 1.25 15.19
C SER A 65 -9.77 1.45 14.92
N LYS A 66 -8.90 0.87 15.75
CA LYS A 66 -7.44 0.93 15.58
C LYS A 66 -6.95 0.04 14.42
N ARG A 67 -7.57 -1.12 14.18
CA ARG A 67 -7.30 -1.96 13.01
C ARG A 67 -7.65 -1.23 11.72
N VAL A 68 -8.82 -0.60 11.65
CA VAL A 68 -9.27 0.14 10.46
C VAL A 68 -8.41 1.37 10.22
N LEU A 69 -8.10 2.17 11.24
CA LEU A 69 -7.13 3.27 11.13
C LEU A 69 -5.76 2.75 10.64
N GLY A 70 -5.31 1.60 11.16
CA GLY A 70 -4.08 0.94 10.69
C GLY A 70 -4.13 0.50 9.23
N LYS A 71 -5.28 -0.01 8.76
CA LYS A 71 -5.51 -0.39 7.35
C LYS A 71 -5.49 0.85 6.46
N MET A 72 -6.14 1.95 6.86
CA MET A 72 -6.09 3.23 6.16
C MET A 72 -4.65 3.74 6.04
N LEU A 73 -3.93 3.88 7.16
CA LEU A 73 -2.54 4.34 7.15
C LEU A 73 -1.63 3.43 6.31
N PHE A 74 -1.82 2.11 6.35
CA PHE A 74 -0.98 1.17 5.59
C PHE A 74 -1.13 1.34 4.07
N TRP A 75 -2.33 1.69 3.60
CA TRP A 75 -2.63 1.81 2.17
C TRP A 75 -2.64 3.26 1.64
N ASP A 76 -2.57 4.29 2.50
CA ASP A 76 -2.60 5.68 2.04
C ASP A 76 -1.26 6.15 1.45
N GLU A 77 -1.23 6.40 0.15
CA GLU A 77 -0.06 6.93 -0.56
C GLU A 77 0.30 8.35 -0.11
N GLN A 78 -0.62 9.08 0.53
CA GLN A 78 -0.40 10.41 1.11
C GLN A 78 0.57 10.39 2.30
N ILE A 79 0.92 9.22 2.87
CA ILE A 79 2.01 9.12 3.85
C ILE A 79 3.38 9.42 3.21
N SER A 80 3.57 9.11 1.93
CA SER A 80 4.78 9.52 1.20
C SER A 80 4.78 11.03 0.91
N THR A 81 5.95 11.63 0.78
CA THR A 81 6.07 13.05 0.37
C THR A 81 5.73 13.29 -1.10
N SER A 82 5.63 12.23 -1.90
CA SER A 82 5.33 12.29 -3.33
C SER A 82 3.92 11.83 -3.68
N ASN A 83 3.10 11.42 -2.70
CA ASN A 83 1.74 10.90 -2.89
C ASN A 83 1.63 9.68 -3.83
N VAL A 84 2.69 8.86 -3.93
CA VAL A 84 2.75 7.69 -4.84
C VAL A 84 3.38 6.44 -4.22
N VAL A 85 3.59 6.43 -2.89
CA VAL A 85 4.04 5.24 -2.16
C VAL A 85 3.29 5.14 -0.83
N SER A 86 2.67 4.00 -0.58
CA SER A 86 2.17 3.57 0.73
C SER A 86 2.96 2.35 1.21
N CYS A 87 2.65 1.82 2.40
CA CYS A 87 3.20 0.51 2.79
C CYS A 87 2.71 -0.58 1.84
N GLY A 88 1.44 -0.49 1.39
CA GLY A 88 0.82 -1.40 0.44
C GLY A 88 1.50 -1.47 -0.93
N THR A 89 2.02 -0.34 -1.43
CA THR A 89 2.77 -0.27 -2.70
C THR A 89 3.96 -1.24 -2.76
N CYS A 90 4.64 -1.49 -1.63
CA CYS A 90 5.77 -2.42 -1.51
C CYS A 90 5.41 -3.77 -0.87
N HIS A 91 4.21 -3.91 -0.30
CA HIS A 91 3.80 -5.07 0.50
C HIS A 91 2.38 -5.55 0.13
N ASN A 92 2.18 -5.87 -1.16
CA ASN A 92 0.88 -6.30 -1.65
C ASN A 92 0.60 -7.78 -1.24
N PRO A 93 -0.54 -8.09 -0.57
CA PRO A 93 -0.87 -9.45 -0.15
C PRO A 93 -0.88 -10.49 -1.27
N SER A 94 -1.37 -10.14 -2.48
CA SER A 94 -1.39 -11.04 -3.64
C SER A 94 0.00 -11.52 -4.07
N ARG A 95 1.07 -10.85 -3.60
CA ARG A 95 2.48 -11.22 -3.75
C ARG A 95 3.13 -11.60 -2.43
N SER A 96 2.41 -12.34 -1.57
CA SER A 96 2.87 -12.77 -0.25
C SER A 96 3.20 -11.62 0.72
N GLY A 97 2.70 -10.41 0.48
CA GLY A 97 3.09 -9.23 1.25
C GLY A 97 4.47 -8.68 0.87
N THR A 98 4.87 -8.88 -0.38
CA THR A 98 6.11 -8.34 -0.98
C THR A 98 5.79 -7.52 -2.22
N ASP A 99 6.80 -6.89 -2.82
CA ASP A 99 6.60 -5.93 -3.91
C ASP A 99 6.10 -6.63 -5.18
N PRO A 100 4.98 -6.20 -5.79
CA PRO A 100 4.55 -6.70 -7.09
C PRO A 100 5.37 -6.17 -8.26
N ARG A 101 6.13 -5.09 -8.07
CA ARG A 101 6.90 -4.41 -9.12
C ARG A 101 8.30 -5.02 -9.24
N VAL A 102 8.85 -4.98 -10.44
CA VAL A 102 10.24 -5.38 -10.71
C VAL A 102 11.06 -4.13 -11.00
N ALA A 103 11.90 -3.75 -10.07
CA ALA A 103 12.82 -2.62 -10.20
C ALA A 103 14.27 -3.10 -10.06
N ARG A 104 15.22 -2.43 -10.71
CA ARG A 104 16.66 -2.79 -10.72
C ARG A 104 17.52 -1.60 -10.29
N ASN A 105 18.23 -1.75 -9.19
CA ASN A 105 19.33 -0.87 -8.78
C ASN A 105 20.64 -1.46 -9.36
N PRO A 106 21.46 -0.67 -10.08
CA PRO A 106 22.66 -1.11 -10.77
C PRO A 106 23.88 -1.34 -9.85
N GLY A 107 23.65 -1.74 -8.59
CA GLY A 107 24.71 -2.16 -7.68
C GLY A 107 25.72 -1.06 -7.32
N VAL A 108 27.00 -1.46 -7.24
CA VAL A 108 28.13 -0.59 -6.88
C VAL A 108 28.91 -0.11 -8.10
N ASP A 109 28.91 -0.87 -9.20
CA ASP A 109 29.53 -0.41 -10.45
C ASP A 109 28.67 0.62 -11.22
N ALA A 110 27.39 0.75 -10.83
CA ALA A 110 26.39 1.60 -11.47
C ALA A 110 26.09 1.24 -12.94
N VAL A 111 26.40 0.00 -13.34
CA VAL A 111 26.09 -0.56 -14.66
C VAL A 111 24.92 -1.55 -14.51
N PRO A 112 23.77 -1.31 -15.15
CA PRO A 112 22.64 -2.24 -15.06
C PRO A 112 22.91 -3.53 -15.83
N PHE A 113 22.25 -4.61 -15.39
CA PHE A 113 22.31 -5.97 -15.96
C PHE A 113 23.63 -6.72 -15.68
N THR A 114 24.30 -6.37 -14.57
CA THR A 114 25.51 -6.99 -14.03
C THR A 114 25.18 -7.96 -12.89
N SER A 115 26.21 -8.55 -12.25
CA SER A 115 26.03 -9.55 -11.19
C SER A 115 25.82 -8.97 -9.78
N ASP A 116 26.07 -7.68 -9.56
CA ASP A 116 25.84 -6.97 -8.29
C ASP A 116 24.54 -6.16 -8.27
N ASP A 117 23.77 -6.20 -9.36
CA ASP A 117 22.40 -5.69 -9.47
C ASP A 117 21.49 -6.14 -8.32
N ILE A 118 20.65 -5.21 -7.87
CA ILE A 118 19.67 -5.45 -6.80
C ILE A 118 18.26 -5.34 -7.35
N LEU A 119 17.44 -6.37 -7.11
CA LEU A 119 16.01 -6.36 -7.42
C LEU A 119 15.20 -5.99 -6.18
N GLY A 120 15.30 -4.70 -5.84
CA GLY A 120 14.63 -4.06 -4.70
C GLY A 120 13.26 -3.50 -5.02
N SER A 121 12.71 -2.76 -4.05
CA SER A 121 11.46 -2.00 -4.17
C SER A 121 11.73 -0.60 -4.70
N ALA A 122 10.94 -0.14 -5.66
CA ALA A 122 10.95 1.25 -6.11
C ALA A 122 10.22 2.14 -5.09
N GLY A 123 10.90 3.13 -4.53
CA GLY A 123 10.30 4.16 -3.70
C GLY A 123 10.03 5.42 -4.51
N ILE A 124 10.56 6.56 -4.06
CA ILE A 124 10.28 7.87 -4.66
C ILE A 124 11.43 8.42 -5.51
N ILE A 125 11.13 9.31 -6.45
CA ILE A 125 12.17 10.16 -7.10
C ILE A 125 12.79 11.07 -6.04
N ARG A 126 14.13 11.11 -6.01
CA ARG A 126 14.88 11.90 -5.05
C ARG A 126 14.48 13.38 -5.09
N SER A 127 14.26 13.96 -3.92
CA SER A 127 13.79 15.34 -3.78
C SER A 127 14.48 16.07 -2.61
N ASP A 128 14.60 17.39 -2.71
CA ASP A 128 15.13 18.25 -1.64
C ASP A 128 14.10 18.52 -0.53
N SER A 129 14.46 19.34 0.46
CA SER A 129 13.60 19.69 1.60
C SER A 129 12.41 20.61 1.26
N ALA A 130 12.37 21.17 0.05
CA ALA A 130 11.24 21.91 -0.50
C ALA A 130 10.45 21.05 -1.52
N ASN A 131 10.68 19.72 -1.51
CA ASN A 131 10.06 18.76 -2.41
C ASN A 131 10.28 19.12 -3.89
N ASN A 132 11.42 19.73 -4.25
CA ASN A 132 11.86 19.85 -5.65
C ASN A 132 12.58 18.56 -6.07
N PHE A 133 12.39 18.12 -7.31
CA PHE A 133 13.16 17.01 -7.87
C PHE A 133 14.65 17.36 -7.95
N VAL A 134 15.50 16.45 -7.52
CA VAL A 134 16.97 16.56 -7.64
C VAL A 134 17.55 15.28 -8.21
N ARG A 135 18.66 15.38 -8.94
CA ARG A 135 19.34 14.21 -9.48
C ARG A 135 19.93 13.37 -8.36
N ASP A 136 19.62 12.08 -8.36
CA ASP A 136 20.37 11.08 -7.64
C ASP A 136 21.60 10.63 -8.47
N PRO A 137 22.78 10.38 -7.85
CA PRO A 137 23.96 9.93 -8.58
C PRO A 137 23.82 8.58 -9.30
N ILE A 138 22.89 7.72 -8.89
CA ILE A 138 22.65 6.38 -9.45
C ILE A 138 21.37 6.36 -10.29
N PHE A 139 20.28 6.91 -9.76
CA PHE A 139 18.95 6.83 -10.40
C PHE A 139 18.59 8.02 -11.28
N ASP A 140 19.42 9.06 -11.30
CA ASP A 140 19.12 10.36 -11.89
C ASP A 140 17.80 10.92 -11.35
N VAL A 141 16.77 11.12 -12.20
CA VAL A 141 15.41 11.50 -11.79
C VAL A 141 14.41 10.35 -11.86
N SER A 142 14.89 9.11 -11.87
CA SER A 142 14.05 7.91 -11.74
C SER A 142 13.72 7.65 -10.27
N PRO A 143 12.67 6.86 -9.96
CA PRO A 143 12.42 6.40 -8.60
C PRO A 143 13.65 5.65 -8.03
N GLN A 144 14.05 5.99 -6.81
CA GLN A 144 15.14 5.32 -6.12
C GLN A 144 14.72 3.88 -5.73
N ILE A 145 15.68 2.95 -5.71
CA ILE A 145 15.40 1.52 -5.52
C ILE A 145 16.16 0.99 -4.30
N THR A 146 15.44 0.33 -3.38
CA THR A 146 15.99 -0.19 -2.12
C THR A 146 17.10 -1.22 -2.36
N ILE A 147 18.08 -1.26 -1.46
CA ILE A 147 19.18 -2.23 -1.52
C ILE A 147 18.81 -3.66 -1.09
N ARG A 148 17.53 -3.93 -0.80
CA ARG A 148 16.99 -5.26 -0.50
C ARG A 148 15.55 -5.36 -0.98
N ALA A 149 15.15 -6.53 -1.46
CA ALA A 149 13.76 -6.86 -1.76
C ALA A 149 12.87 -6.77 -0.51
N ALA A 150 11.63 -6.31 -0.66
CA ALA A 150 10.67 -6.26 0.44
C ALA A 150 10.49 -7.64 1.11
N ALA A 151 10.59 -7.68 2.44
CA ALA A 151 10.27 -8.85 3.23
C ALA A 151 8.73 -9.00 3.35
N ALA A 152 8.24 -10.25 3.46
CA ALA A 152 6.80 -10.50 3.60
C ALA A 152 6.24 -9.86 4.89
N ASN A 153 5.20 -9.02 4.78
CA ASN A 153 4.47 -8.49 5.94
C ASN A 153 3.37 -9.46 6.45
N VAL A 154 2.83 -10.32 5.57
CA VAL A 154 1.91 -11.40 5.95
C VAL A 154 2.60 -12.32 6.95
N ASN A 155 1.94 -12.63 8.06
CA ASN A 155 2.48 -13.36 9.21
C ASN A 155 3.68 -12.69 9.93
N ALA A 156 4.06 -11.45 9.62
CA ALA A 156 5.21 -10.78 10.25
C ALA A 156 5.06 -10.62 11.78
N ALA A 157 3.81 -10.58 12.28
CA ALA A 157 3.48 -10.51 13.71
C ALA A 157 4.07 -11.63 14.57
N PHE A 158 4.40 -12.80 14.00
CA PHE A 158 5.06 -13.89 14.73
C PHE A 158 6.56 -13.69 14.90
N SER A 159 7.18 -12.78 14.13
CA SER A 159 8.63 -12.64 14.11
C SER A 159 9.12 -11.68 15.21
N PRO A 160 9.93 -12.14 16.17
CA PRO A 160 10.40 -11.30 17.28
C PRO A 160 11.43 -10.24 16.86
N LEU A 161 12.02 -10.41 15.66
CA LEU A 161 12.97 -9.50 15.05
C LEU A 161 12.54 -9.22 13.60
N LEU A 162 12.40 -7.95 13.21
CA LEU A 162 11.97 -7.55 11.87
C LEU A 162 13.12 -7.02 11.00
N PHE A 163 12.84 -6.88 9.71
CA PHE A 163 13.80 -6.80 8.59
C PHE A 163 14.64 -8.08 8.38
N TRP A 164 15.39 -8.11 7.28
CA TRP A 164 16.27 -9.23 6.90
C TRP A 164 17.48 -9.41 7.83
N ASP A 165 17.99 -8.34 8.43
CA ASP A 165 19.12 -8.30 9.37
C ASP A 165 18.71 -8.47 10.85
N GLY A 166 17.41 -8.31 11.13
CA GLY A 166 16.86 -8.35 12.49
C GLY A 166 17.08 -7.06 13.29
N ARG A 167 17.31 -5.91 12.64
CA ARG A 167 17.63 -4.63 13.30
C ARG A 167 16.52 -4.06 14.17
N THR A 168 15.28 -4.49 13.95
CA THR A 168 14.13 -4.10 14.79
C THR A 168 13.78 -5.22 15.74
N ASN A 169 13.73 -4.90 17.03
CA ASN A 169 13.38 -5.83 18.11
C ASN A 169 12.06 -5.44 18.80
N GLY A 170 11.63 -6.26 19.76
CA GLY A 170 10.37 -6.08 20.48
C GLY A 170 10.29 -4.92 21.48
N LEU A 171 11.35 -4.12 21.69
CA LEU A 171 11.27 -2.92 22.53
C LEU A 171 10.90 -1.72 21.66
N PHE A 172 9.73 -1.13 21.94
CA PHE A 172 9.27 0.11 21.32
C PHE A 172 9.31 1.25 22.33
N ALA A 173 10.10 2.28 22.01
CA ALA A 173 10.08 3.57 22.67
C ALA A 173 9.42 4.58 21.73
N ASP A 174 8.72 5.55 22.32
CA ASP A 174 8.20 6.72 21.63
C ASP A 174 9.35 7.47 20.92
N PRO A 175 9.31 7.64 19.59
CA PRO A 175 10.37 8.36 18.89
C PRO A 175 10.46 9.85 19.24
N ASP A 176 9.37 10.45 19.73
CA ASP A 176 9.31 11.89 20.03
C ASP A 176 9.82 12.19 21.45
N THR A 177 9.58 11.28 22.41
CA THR A 177 9.92 11.48 23.84
C THR A 177 10.99 10.54 24.39
N GLY A 178 11.33 9.47 23.69
CA GLY A 178 12.23 8.39 24.15
C GLY A 178 11.63 7.48 25.24
N ALA A 179 10.38 7.72 25.67
CA ALA A 179 9.73 6.92 26.70
C ALA A 179 9.44 5.49 26.20
N VAL A 180 9.75 4.46 26.99
CA VAL A 180 9.46 3.06 26.64
C VAL A 180 7.96 2.80 26.74
N LEU A 181 7.28 2.63 25.59
CA LEU A 181 5.85 2.37 25.51
C LEU A 181 5.51 0.88 25.51
N ILE A 182 6.36 0.06 24.87
CA ILE A 182 6.20 -1.41 24.83
C ILE A 182 7.56 -2.04 25.19
N PRO A 183 7.73 -2.60 26.40
CA PRO A 183 9.00 -3.20 26.81
C PRO A 183 9.38 -4.47 26.02
N SER A 184 8.38 -5.22 25.50
CA SER A 184 8.58 -6.43 24.70
C SER A 184 7.35 -6.71 23.81
N GLY A 185 7.56 -7.31 22.63
CA GLY A 185 6.50 -7.60 21.65
C GLY A 185 6.11 -6.45 20.71
N GLY A 186 6.76 -5.28 20.84
CA GLY A 186 6.53 -4.08 20.04
C GLY A 186 7.32 -3.99 18.72
N ALA A 187 7.66 -5.14 18.12
CA ALA A 187 8.56 -5.16 16.95
C ALA A 187 7.93 -4.50 15.72
N LEU A 188 6.63 -4.75 15.47
CA LEU A 188 5.89 -4.13 14.36
C LEU A 188 5.81 -2.61 14.53
N GLU A 189 5.53 -2.12 15.74
CA GLU A 189 5.49 -0.70 16.06
C GLU A 189 6.84 -0.03 15.76
N ARG A 190 7.94 -0.62 16.25
CA ARG A 190 9.29 -0.10 15.97
C ARG A 190 9.70 -0.22 14.50
N GLN A 191 9.15 -1.16 13.74
CA GLN A 191 9.44 -1.27 12.31
C GLN A 191 8.71 -0.19 11.52
N ALA A 192 7.45 0.08 11.87
CA ALA A 192 6.59 1.05 11.20
C ALA A 192 7.10 2.49 11.27
N THR A 193 7.98 2.84 12.24
CA THR A 193 8.52 4.19 12.36
C THR A 193 9.67 4.51 11.38
N SER A 194 10.15 3.55 10.59
CA SER A 194 11.28 3.76 9.68
C SER A 194 10.89 4.12 8.25
N PRO A 195 9.97 3.43 7.56
CA PRO A 195 9.70 3.69 6.14
C PRO A 195 9.15 5.10 5.82
N PRO A 196 8.21 5.68 6.60
CA PRO A 196 7.62 7.00 6.30
C PRO A 196 8.62 8.17 6.27
N LEU A 197 9.81 8.00 6.85
CA LEU A 197 10.89 9.00 6.83
C LEU A 197 12.12 8.58 6.02
N ASN A 198 12.10 7.40 5.39
CA ASN A 198 13.25 6.91 4.63
C ASN A 198 13.31 7.60 3.26
N THR A 199 14.45 8.22 2.96
CA THR A 199 14.67 9.03 1.76
C THR A 199 14.66 8.26 0.45
N VAL A 200 14.79 6.92 0.51
CA VAL A 200 14.65 6.02 -0.64
C VAL A 200 13.21 5.53 -0.75
N GLU A 201 12.56 5.16 0.36
CA GLU A 201 11.27 4.45 0.35
C GLU A 201 10.07 5.39 0.17
N MET A 202 9.91 6.42 1.01
CA MET A 202 8.67 7.22 1.06
C MET A 202 8.86 8.74 1.17
N ALA A 203 10.06 9.23 1.48
CA ALA A 203 10.26 10.62 1.90
C ALA A 203 11.33 11.38 1.10
N HIS A 204 11.24 12.71 1.08
CA HIS A 204 12.32 13.59 0.63
C HIS A 204 13.33 13.87 1.76
N MET A 205 14.43 14.55 1.43
CA MET A 205 15.44 14.91 2.44
C MET A 205 14.84 15.83 3.53
N SER A 206 15.20 15.59 4.79
CA SER A 206 14.75 16.36 5.98
C SER A 206 13.28 16.20 6.39
N TRP A 207 12.50 15.32 5.74
CA TRP A 207 11.15 14.98 6.17
C TRP A 207 11.15 14.37 7.58
N ASN A 208 10.16 14.73 8.41
CA ASN A 208 10.10 14.31 9.81
C ASN A 208 8.65 14.11 10.31
N TRP A 209 8.52 13.51 11.50
CA TRP A 209 7.23 13.19 12.10
C TRP A 209 6.29 14.40 12.28
N PRO A 210 6.73 15.56 12.81
CA PRO A 210 5.90 16.76 12.85
C PRO A 210 5.31 17.16 11.49
N GLN A 211 6.06 17.05 10.39
CA GLN A 211 5.55 17.34 9.05
C GLN A 211 4.53 16.31 8.56
N LEU A 212 4.78 15.01 8.79
CA LEU A 212 3.81 13.96 8.47
C LEU A 212 2.53 14.07 9.31
N VAL A 213 2.64 14.39 10.60
CA VAL A 213 1.49 14.67 11.47
C VAL A 213 0.70 15.87 10.95
N ALA A 214 1.37 16.97 10.62
CA ALA A 214 0.72 18.16 10.04
C ALA A 214 0.07 17.89 8.67
N LYS A 215 0.61 16.94 7.88
CA LYS A 215 -0.02 16.47 6.64
C LYS A 215 -1.27 15.65 6.91
N LEU A 216 -1.19 14.65 7.80
CA LEU A 216 -2.33 13.81 8.21
C LEU A 216 -3.47 14.63 8.85
N GLN A 217 -3.17 15.75 9.50
CA GLN A 217 -4.18 16.69 9.99
C GLN A 217 -4.99 17.40 8.89
N ARG A 218 -4.45 17.53 7.67
CA ARG A 218 -5.09 18.23 6.54
C ARG A 218 -5.71 17.30 5.50
N VAL A 219 -5.14 16.12 5.26
CA VAL A 219 -5.60 15.22 4.18
C VAL A 219 -6.80 14.36 4.58
N LYS A 220 -7.68 14.13 3.62
CA LYS A 220 -8.80 13.17 3.73
C LYS A 220 -8.25 11.71 3.65
N PRO A 221 -8.64 10.79 4.56
CA PRO A 221 -8.10 9.43 4.58
C PRO A 221 -8.39 8.66 3.28
N LEU A 222 -7.34 8.07 2.69
CA LEU A 222 -7.38 7.33 1.42
C LEU A 222 -7.93 8.12 0.23
N ALA A 223 -7.83 9.46 0.22
CA ALA A 223 -8.39 10.30 -0.85
C ALA A 223 -7.90 9.92 -2.26
N LEU A 224 -6.65 9.47 -2.39
CA LEU A 224 -6.08 9.02 -3.68
C LEU A 224 -6.52 7.62 -4.11
N ALA A 225 -7.02 6.80 -3.20
CA ALA A 225 -7.36 5.39 -3.45
C ALA A 225 -8.86 5.22 -3.74
N THR A 226 -9.21 4.27 -4.61
CA THR A 226 -10.60 3.93 -4.97
C THR A 226 -10.92 2.49 -4.57
N SER A 227 -12.14 2.01 -4.87
CA SER A 227 -12.58 0.64 -4.50
C SER A 227 -12.36 0.32 -3.01
N VAL A 228 -12.62 1.30 -2.14
CA VAL A 228 -12.32 1.24 -0.72
C VAL A 228 -13.13 0.12 -0.05
N PRO A 229 -12.49 -0.80 0.70
CA PRO A 229 -13.20 -1.89 1.36
C PRO A 229 -14.28 -1.44 2.35
N ALA A 230 -15.35 -2.20 2.47
CA ALA A 230 -16.54 -1.81 3.24
C ALA A 230 -16.28 -1.51 4.73
N ASP A 231 -15.31 -2.19 5.36
CA ASP A 231 -14.88 -1.92 6.74
C ASP A 231 -14.21 -0.55 6.89
N VAL A 232 -13.44 -0.17 5.87
CA VAL A 232 -12.75 1.12 5.78
C VAL A 232 -13.72 2.23 5.42
N GLU A 233 -14.59 2.01 4.43
CA GLU A 233 -15.57 2.99 3.96
C GLU A 233 -16.59 3.34 5.05
N SER A 234 -17.12 2.33 5.77
CA SER A 234 -17.99 2.56 6.94
C SER A 234 -17.31 3.43 8.01
N ALA A 235 -16.00 3.31 8.17
CA ALA A 235 -15.25 4.12 9.14
C ALA A 235 -14.96 5.55 8.65
N ARG A 236 -14.79 5.77 7.33
CA ARG A 236 -14.67 7.12 6.73
C ARG A 236 -15.97 7.90 6.90
N GLN A 237 -17.11 7.27 6.62
CA GLN A 237 -18.43 7.90 6.78
C GLN A 237 -18.71 8.31 8.24
N LEU A 238 -18.27 7.50 9.22
CA LEU A 238 -18.39 7.84 10.63
C LEU A 238 -17.30 8.80 11.15
N ASN A 239 -16.14 8.84 10.50
CA ASN A 239 -14.95 9.58 10.92
C ASN A 239 -14.18 10.10 9.68
N PRO A 240 -14.63 11.21 9.05
CA PRO A 240 -14.14 11.64 7.75
C PRO A 240 -12.72 12.25 7.77
N SER A 241 -12.08 12.37 8.93
CA SER A 241 -10.74 12.93 9.07
C SER A 241 -9.85 12.04 9.93
N TYR A 242 -8.53 12.10 9.72
CA TYR A 242 -7.59 11.40 10.60
C TYR A 242 -7.76 11.80 12.08
N PRO A 243 -7.91 13.08 12.47
CA PRO A 243 -8.23 13.43 13.86
C PRO A 243 -9.45 12.70 14.44
N ALA A 244 -10.52 12.50 13.65
CA ALA A 244 -11.69 11.71 14.07
C ALA A 244 -11.38 10.21 14.18
N LEU A 245 -10.62 9.65 13.25
CA LEU A 245 -10.20 8.24 13.31
C LEU A 245 -9.27 7.96 14.51
N PHE A 246 -8.39 8.89 14.87
CA PHE A 246 -7.57 8.80 16.08
C PHE A 246 -8.42 8.93 17.35
N GLN A 247 -9.43 9.81 17.36
CA GLN A 247 -10.43 9.90 18.43
C GLN A 247 -11.15 8.55 18.64
N ALA A 248 -11.56 7.87 17.56
CA ALA A 248 -12.18 6.55 17.63
C ALA A 248 -11.22 5.40 18.00
N ALA A 249 -9.93 5.51 17.68
CA ALA A 249 -8.93 4.46 17.91
C ALA A 249 -8.21 4.56 19.27
N PHE A 250 -8.04 5.77 19.81
CA PHE A 250 -7.23 6.06 21.00
C PHE A 250 -7.96 6.85 22.09
N GLY A 251 -9.16 7.38 21.83
CA GLY A 251 -9.96 8.12 22.81
C GLY A 251 -9.75 9.64 22.82
N ASP A 252 -8.83 10.16 22.01
CA ASP A 252 -8.67 11.58 21.72
C ASP A 252 -8.10 11.81 20.31
N SER A 253 -8.27 13.01 19.76
CA SER A 253 -7.91 13.35 18.37
C SER A 253 -6.41 13.57 18.10
N GLN A 254 -5.52 13.38 19.08
CA GLN A 254 -4.08 13.63 18.89
C GLN A 254 -3.44 12.55 17.99
N ILE A 255 -2.88 13.02 16.88
CA ILE A 255 -2.05 12.23 15.97
C ILE A 255 -0.60 12.33 16.46
N THR A 256 0.01 11.20 16.83
CA THR A 256 1.42 11.13 17.26
C THR A 256 2.14 9.99 16.56
N THR A 257 3.47 10.07 16.50
CA THR A 257 4.32 9.03 15.93
C THR A 257 4.03 7.65 16.52
N ALA A 258 3.96 7.59 17.85
CA ALA A 258 3.66 6.38 18.59
C ALA A 258 2.30 5.77 18.20
N ARG A 259 1.27 6.61 18.01
CA ARG A 259 -0.08 6.15 17.65
C ARG A 259 -0.19 5.70 16.20
N ILE A 260 0.49 6.37 15.27
CA ILE A 260 0.63 5.92 13.86
C ILE A 260 1.26 4.52 13.83
N ALA A 261 2.39 4.35 14.52
CA ALA A 261 3.09 3.06 14.62
C ALA A 261 2.23 1.97 15.27
N MET A 262 1.52 2.29 16.36
CA MET A 262 0.59 1.36 17.02
C MET A 262 -0.57 0.94 16.12
N ALA A 263 -1.18 1.85 15.37
CA ALA A 263 -2.27 1.53 14.45
C ALA A 263 -1.80 0.63 13.30
N LEU A 264 -0.69 0.99 12.64
CA LEU A 264 -0.05 0.17 11.59
C LEU A 264 0.31 -1.24 12.10
N ALA A 265 0.82 -1.34 13.32
CA ALA A 265 1.14 -2.63 13.94
C ALA A 265 -0.13 -3.45 14.30
N THR A 266 -1.21 -2.79 14.73
CA THR A 266 -2.50 -3.45 14.99
C THR A 266 -3.11 -4.04 13.71
N TYR A 267 -3.08 -3.32 12.58
CA TYR A 267 -3.52 -3.89 11.30
C TYR A 267 -2.65 -5.08 10.87
N GLN A 268 -1.32 -4.95 10.93
CA GLN A 268 -0.40 -6.03 10.57
C GLN A 268 -0.56 -7.30 11.42
N ARG A 269 -0.99 -7.18 12.69
CA ARG A 269 -1.36 -8.34 13.54
C ARG A 269 -2.62 -9.09 13.07
N THR A 270 -3.40 -8.53 12.15
CA THR A 270 -4.55 -9.21 11.53
C THR A 270 -4.21 -9.92 10.21
N LEU A 271 -3.05 -9.65 9.61
CA LEU A 271 -2.59 -10.24 8.35
C LEU A 271 -2.05 -11.68 8.53
N ILE A 272 -2.91 -12.56 9.04
CA ILE A 272 -2.57 -13.92 9.46
C ILE A 272 -3.08 -14.95 8.46
N SER A 273 -2.15 -15.56 7.74
CA SER A 273 -2.40 -16.59 6.72
C SER A 273 -2.35 -17.96 7.39
N ASN A 274 -3.54 -18.53 7.62
CA ASN A 274 -3.80 -19.74 8.42
C ASN A 274 -4.90 -20.65 7.82
N GLN A 275 -5.24 -20.49 6.54
CA GLN A 275 -6.24 -21.28 5.82
C GLN A 275 -5.70 -21.85 4.50
N SER A 276 -4.41 -22.19 4.45
CA SER A 276 -3.80 -22.90 3.33
C SER A 276 -4.24 -24.39 3.26
N PRO A 277 -4.09 -25.06 2.10
CA PRO A 277 -4.26 -26.52 2.01
C PRO A 277 -3.44 -27.30 3.05
N PHE A 278 -2.24 -26.82 3.40
CA PHE A 278 -1.44 -27.41 4.48
C PHE A 278 -2.10 -27.24 5.86
N ASP A 279 -2.69 -26.08 6.18
CA ASP A 279 -3.41 -25.89 7.45
C ASP A 279 -4.58 -26.87 7.59
N ALA A 280 -5.35 -27.06 6.52
CA ALA A 280 -6.44 -28.05 6.49
C ALA A 280 -5.93 -29.50 6.64
N PHE A 281 -4.78 -29.83 6.05
CA PHE A 281 -4.13 -31.14 6.22
C PHE A 281 -3.67 -31.36 7.67
N ARG A 282 -3.06 -30.37 8.29
CA ARG A 282 -2.69 -30.38 9.71
C ARG A 282 -3.92 -30.54 10.61
N ALA A 283 -5.07 -29.99 10.20
CA ALA A 283 -6.35 -30.12 10.92
C ALA A 283 -6.99 -31.52 10.79
N GLY A 284 -6.33 -32.46 10.11
CA GLY A 284 -6.79 -33.83 9.91
C GLY A 284 -7.49 -34.09 8.56
N ASN A 285 -7.66 -33.09 7.70
CA ASN A 285 -8.14 -33.32 6.34
C ASN A 285 -7.00 -33.83 5.45
N VAL A 286 -6.71 -35.13 5.53
CA VAL A 286 -5.63 -35.79 4.75
C VAL A 286 -5.73 -35.59 3.24
N ASN A 287 -6.91 -35.25 2.72
CA ASN A 287 -7.19 -35.02 1.30
C ASN A 287 -7.03 -33.54 0.88
N ALA A 288 -6.72 -32.62 1.82
CA ALA A 288 -6.40 -31.24 1.50
C ALA A 288 -5.08 -31.10 0.73
N LEU A 289 -4.16 -32.06 0.88
CA LEU A 289 -2.96 -32.19 0.07
C LEU A 289 -3.13 -33.30 -0.97
N THR A 290 -2.72 -33.01 -2.21
CA THR A 290 -2.59 -34.04 -3.26
C THR A 290 -1.49 -35.05 -2.90
N PRO A 291 -1.47 -36.25 -3.52
CA PRO A 291 -0.39 -37.21 -3.29
C PRO A 291 1.01 -36.62 -3.55
N GLN A 292 1.16 -35.78 -4.58
CA GLN A 292 2.42 -35.11 -4.90
C GLN A 292 2.80 -34.04 -3.87
N GLN A 293 1.83 -33.28 -3.33
CA GLN A 293 2.09 -32.33 -2.25
C GLN A 293 2.54 -33.02 -0.95
N ARG A 294 1.97 -34.20 -0.64
CA ARG A 294 2.42 -35.02 0.50
C ARG A 294 3.82 -35.58 0.27
N GLN A 295 4.14 -36.04 -0.95
CA GLN A 295 5.50 -36.45 -1.29
C GLN A 295 6.47 -35.27 -1.18
N GLY A 296 6.12 -34.09 -1.68
CA GLY A 296 6.94 -32.89 -1.58
C GLY A 296 7.21 -32.43 -0.15
N PHE A 297 6.29 -32.67 0.79
CA PHE A 297 6.55 -32.45 2.20
C PHE A 297 7.56 -33.45 2.77
N THR A 298 7.45 -34.73 2.40
CA THR A 298 8.44 -35.77 2.74
C THR A 298 9.82 -35.41 2.18
N ASP A 299 9.90 -35.04 0.90
CA ASP A 299 11.14 -34.66 0.22
C ASP A 299 11.76 -33.43 0.90
N PHE A 300 10.96 -32.40 1.21
CA PHE A 300 11.39 -31.21 1.95
C PHE A 300 11.95 -31.53 3.35
N GLN A 301 11.38 -32.52 4.04
CA GLN A 301 11.90 -32.99 5.34
C GLN A 301 13.20 -33.80 5.17
N ALA A 302 13.24 -34.71 4.19
CA ALA A 302 14.40 -35.57 3.92
C ALA A 302 15.63 -34.78 3.44
N SER A 303 15.43 -33.68 2.70
CA SER A 303 16.49 -32.81 2.18
C SER A 303 17.02 -31.77 3.19
N ASN A 304 16.71 -31.93 4.48
CA ASN A 304 17.12 -31.04 5.58
C ASN A 304 16.64 -29.57 5.51
N CYS A 305 15.74 -29.21 4.58
CA CYS A 305 15.15 -27.86 4.51
C CYS A 305 14.46 -27.47 5.83
N GLY A 306 13.82 -28.46 6.48
CA GLY A 306 13.15 -28.32 7.77
C GLY A 306 14.05 -27.96 8.96
N VAL A 307 15.39 -28.03 8.83
CA VAL A 307 16.33 -27.63 9.90
C VAL A 307 16.26 -26.13 10.17
N CYS A 308 16.10 -25.31 9.13
CA CYS A 308 15.90 -23.87 9.25
C CYS A 308 14.42 -23.49 9.05
N HIS A 309 13.75 -24.08 8.06
CA HIS A 309 12.34 -23.82 7.75
C HIS A 309 11.42 -24.78 8.49
N THR A 310 11.50 -24.77 9.83
CA THR A 310 10.79 -25.73 10.68
C THR A 310 9.26 -25.66 10.56
N ALA A 311 8.64 -26.83 10.43
CA ALA A 311 7.20 -27.02 10.48
C ALA A 311 6.65 -27.20 11.91
N SER A 312 7.47 -27.10 12.96
CA SER A 312 7.04 -27.36 14.35
C SER A 312 5.94 -26.43 14.86
N GLN A 313 5.87 -25.20 14.34
CA GLN A 313 4.81 -24.22 14.59
C GLN A 313 4.04 -23.88 13.30
N ASP A 314 4.15 -24.72 12.27
CA ASP A 314 3.59 -24.53 10.93
C ASP A 314 3.93 -23.19 10.24
N LEU A 315 4.90 -22.41 10.75
CA LEU A 315 5.37 -21.14 10.18
C LEU A 315 6.49 -21.30 9.12
N PHE A 316 7.14 -22.45 9.03
CA PHE A 316 8.25 -22.71 8.10
C PHE A 316 9.44 -21.76 8.25
N THR A 317 9.79 -21.44 9.50
CA THR A 317 10.95 -20.61 9.87
C THR A 317 11.29 -20.86 11.34
N ASP A 318 12.58 -20.94 11.65
CA ASP A 318 13.13 -20.95 13.01
C ASP A 318 13.42 -19.54 13.56
N HIS A 319 13.16 -18.49 12.75
CA HIS A 319 13.52 -17.08 12.99
C HIS A 319 15.01 -16.84 13.32
N SER A 320 15.88 -17.82 13.07
CA SER A 320 17.32 -17.69 13.26
C SER A 320 17.96 -16.88 12.13
N PHE A 321 19.28 -16.67 12.21
CA PHE A 321 20.06 -15.96 11.21
C PHE A 321 21.07 -16.90 10.60
N ARG A 322 21.00 -17.08 9.28
CA ARG A 322 21.76 -18.06 8.51
C ARG A 322 22.45 -17.37 7.34
N ASN A 323 23.65 -17.84 7.00
CA ASN A 323 24.33 -17.48 5.76
C ASN A 323 24.30 -18.72 4.85
N ILE A 324 23.47 -18.68 3.82
CA ILE A 324 23.30 -19.77 2.85
C ILE A 324 24.38 -19.78 1.75
N GLY A 325 25.40 -18.93 1.87
CA GLY A 325 26.44 -18.74 0.85
C GLY A 325 26.04 -17.80 -0.29
N LEU A 326 24.91 -17.10 -0.17
CA LEU A 326 24.44 -16.17 -1.19
C LEU A 326 25.11 -14.80 -1.04
N ARG A 327 26.06 -14.47 -1.93
CA ARG A 327 26.75 -13.17 -2.04
C ARG A 327 27.27 -13.02 -3.50
N PRO A 328 27.53 -11.79 -4.02
CA PRO A 328 27.65 -10.52 -3.29
C PRO A 328 26.77 -9.39 -3.82
N ILE A 329 26.00 -8.78 -2.93
CA ILE A 329 25.39 -7.45 -3.13
C ILE A 329 26.38 -6.39 -2.59
N SER A 330 27.53 -6.32 -3.27
CA SER A 330 28.84 -5.81 -2.78
C SER A 330 29.28 -6.30 -1.38
N GLU A 331 28.72 -7.43 -0.94
CA GLU A 331 28.90 -8.04 0.39
C GLU A 331 28.23 -7.32 1.56
N ASP A 332 26.96 -6.91 1.38
CA ASP A 332 26.00 -6.63 2.47
C ASP A 332 26.26 -7.55 3.68
N THR A 333 26.71 -6.93 4.76
CA THR A 333 27.15 -7.63 5.97
C THR A 333 25.97 -8.23 6.74
N GLY A 334 24.73 -7.93 6.37
CA GLY A 334 23.52 -8.51 6.92
C GLY A 334 23.40 -8.21 8.41
N ARG A 335 23.31 -9.26 9.22
CA ARG A 335 23.24 -9.12 10.69
C ARG A 335 24.50 -8.50 11.31
N GLN A 336 25.69 -8.63 10.72
CA GLN A 336 26.91 -8.01 11.26
C GLN A 336 26.77 -6.47 11.35
N ALA A 337 26.06 -5.82 10.43
CA ALA A 337 25.78 -4.37 10.51
C ALA A 337 25.06 -3.97 11.82
N ILE A 338 24.39 -4.92 12.47
CA ILE A 338 23.58 -4.73 13.68
C ILE A 338 24.29 -5.22 14.94
N THR A 339 25.05 -6.32 14.85
CA THR A 339 25.72 -6.93 16.01
C THR A 339 27.19 -6.52 16.16
N GLY A 340 27.81 -5.96 15.11
CA GLY A 340 29.25 -5.71 15.04
C GLY A 340 30.12 -6.97 14.98
N ASN A 341 29.52 -8.17 15.11
CA ASN A 341 30.25 -9.43 15.19
C ASN A 341 30.56 -9.95 13.78
N PHE A 342 31.86 -10.15 13.47
CA PHE A 342 32.29 -10.71 12.19
C PHE A 342 31.68 -12.09 11.92
N ASN A 343 31.44 -12.90 12.95
CA ASN A 343 30.79 -14.21 12.82
C ASN A 343 29.32 -14.12 12.39
N ASP A 344 28.72 -12.92 12.30
CA ASP A 344 27.37 -12.70 11.75
C ASP A 344 27.38 -12.16 10.30
N ARG A 345 28.55 -12.02 9.67
CA ARG A 345 28.70 -11.51 8.31
C ARG A 345 27.89 -12.30 7.30
N GLY A 346 27.03 -11.61 6.55
CA GLY A 346 26.18 -12.20 5.52
C GLY A 346 25.10 -13.15 6.06
N LYS A 347 24.83 -13.14 7.38
CA LYS A 347 23.67 -13.85 7.93
C LYS A 347 22.41 -13.01 7.79
N PHE A 348 21.34 -13.65 7.33
CA PHE A 348 20.01 -13.06 7.22
C PHE A 348 18.98 -13.93 7.93
N LYS A 349 17.88 -13.31 8.37
CA LYS A 349 16.79 -14.00 9.06
C LYS A 349 16.15 -15.04 8.14
N THR A 350 15.99 -16.28 8.61
CA THR A 350 15.21 -17.32 7.92
C THR A 350 13.78 -16.81 7.66
N PRO A 351 13.33 -16.58 6.41
CA PRO A 351 11.97 -16.13 6.14
C PRO A 351 10.97 -17.28 6.33
N SER A 352 9.71 -16.96 6.62
CA SER A 352 8.61 -17.93 6.52
C SER A 352 8.42 -18.35 5.06
N LEU A 353 8.07 -19.62 4.83
CA LEU A 353 7.67 -20.13 3.51
C LEU A 353 6.16 -20.09 3.26
N ARG A 354 5.35 -19.55 4.19
CA ARG A 354 3.92 -19.35 3.92
C ARG A 354 3.71 -18.38 2.76
N ASN A 355 2.83 -18.74 1.83
CA ASN A 355 2.57 -18.04 0.58
C ASN A 355 3.81 -17.81 -0.32
N VAL A 356 4.91 -18.56 -0.12
CA VAL A 356 6.16 -18.33 -0.86
C VAL A 356 6.00 -18.43 -2.39
N ALA A 357 5.05 -19.25 -2.86
CA ALA A 357 4.74 -19.41 -4.28
C ALA A 357 4.07 -18.18 -4.93
N LEU A 358 3.59 -17.20 -4.15
CA LEU A 358 3.03 -15.94 -4.68
C LEU A 358 4.10 -14.87 -4.96
N LYS A 359 5.34 -15.07 -4.51
CA LYS A 359 6.40 -14.06 -4.59
C LYS A 359 6.86 -13.86 -6.03
N ALA A 360 6.98 -12.59 -6.43
CA ALA A 360 7.55 -12.21 -7.72
C ALA A 360 9.08 -12.41 -7.77
N ARG A 361 9.76 -12.27 -6.62
CA ARG A 361 11.22 -12.34 -6.47
C ARG A 361 11.63 -13.00 -5.14
N TYR A 362 12.78 -13.66 -5.11
CA TYR A 362 13.24 -14.44 -3.95
C TYR A 362 14.61 -13.99 -3.41
N MET A 363 14.91 -14.40 -2.17
CA MET A 363 16.06 -13.95 -1.35
C MET A 363 16.03 -12.46 -0.97
N HIS A 364 17.04 -12.02 -0.21
CA HIS A 364 17.14 -10.62 0.26
C HIS A 364 17.52 -9.64 -0.88
N THR A 365 18.19 -10.14 -1.93
CA THR A 365 18.59 -9.38 -3.12
C THR A 365 17.50 -9.32 -4.20
N GLY A 366 16.47 -10.17 -4.11
CA GLY A 366 15.49 -10.37 -5.17
C GLY A 366 16.00 -11.13 -6.41
N GLN A 367 17.24 -11.64 -6.41
CA GLN A 367 17.94 -12.11 -7.61
C GLN A 367 17.34 -13.30 -8.37
N PHE A 368 16.42 -14.05 -7.77
CA PHE A 368 15.81 -15.24 -8.40
C PHE A 368 14.38 -14.92 -8.85
N ASP A 369 14.01 -15.44 -10.03
CA ASP A 369 12.73 -15.19 -10.69
C ASP A 369 11.66 -16.18 -10.21
N ASN A 370 12.06 -17.42 -9.90
CA ASN A 370 11.12 -18.50 -9.56
C ASN A 370 11.70 -19.56 -8.61
N LEU A 371 10.84 -20.46 -8.11
CA LEU A 371 11.23 -21.50 -7.16
C LEU A 371 12.20 -22.56 -7.73
N ASN A 372 12.28 -22.77 -9.06
CA ASN A 372 13.28 -23.66 -9.64
C ASN A 372 14.69 -23.08 -9.45
N ASP A 373 14.88 -21.78 -9.67
CA ASP A 373 16.18 -21.12 -9.48
C ASP A 373 16.63 -21.22 -8.01
N VAL A 374 15.67 -21.05 -7.08
CA VAL A 374 15.90 -21.22 -5.64
C VAL A 374 16.38 -22.63 -5.31
N LEU A 375 15.69 -23.67 -5.80
CA LEU A 375 16.09 -25.05 -5.53
C LEU A 375 17.37 -25.45 -6.28
N ALA A 376 17.61 -24.92 -7.48
CA ALA A 376 18.85 -25.10 -8.22
C ALA A 376 20.06 -24.52 -7.47
N PHE A 377 19.90 -23.36 -6.82
CA PHE A 377 20.91 -22.79 -5.93
C PHE A 377 21.18 -23.66 -4.71
N TYR A 378 20.15 -24.18 -4.04
CA TYR A 378 20.33 -25.09 -2.90
C TYR A 378 21.00 -26.42 -3.31
N ALA A 379 20.57 -26.99 -4.43
CA ALA A 379 21.11 -28.24 -4.99
C ALA A 379 22.50 -28.08 -5.64
N ARG A 380 23.03 -26.85 -5.75
CA ARG A 380 24.30 -26.52 -6.43
C ARG A 380 24.32 -27.01 -7.89
N ALA A 381 23.17 -26.88 -8.57
CA ALA A 381 22.98 -27.38 -9.92
C ALA A 381 23.87 -26.65 -10.95
N PRO A 382 24.27 -27.29 -12.06
CA PRO A 382 25.04 -26.64 -13.12
C PRO A 382 24.35 -25.36 -13.63
N GLY A 383 25.08 -24.24 -13.64
CA GLY A 383 24.57 -22.93 -14.05
C GLY A 383 23.88 -22.12 -12.94
N ALA A 384 23.62 -22.69 -11.76
CA ALA A 384 23.15 -21.92 -10.61
C ALA A 384 24.28 -21.07 -9.99
N PRO A 385 23.96 -19.96 -9.28
CA PRO A 385 24.98 -19.16 -8.59
C PRO A 385 25.77 -19.97 -7.56
N VAL A 386 27.08 -19.72 -7.50
CA VAL A 386 27.99 -20.43 -6.59
C VAL A 386 27.74 -20.00 -5.14
N GLN A 387 27.58 -20.97 -4.25
CA GLN A 387 27.54 -20.73 -2.80
C GLN A 387 28.93 -20.35 -2.28
N GLN A 388 29.09 -19.12 -1.82
CA GLN A 388 30.31 -18.64 -1.16
C GLN A 388 30.53 -19.37 0.17
N THR A 389 31.78 -19.72 0.48
CA THR A 389 32.14 -20.46 1.69
C THR A 389 32.40 -19.58 2.91
N ASP A 390 32.73 -18.29 2.73
CA ASP A 390 32.99 -17.37 3.86
C ASP A 390 31.77 -17.24 4.77
N ASN A 391 32.01 -17.50 6.07
CA ASN A 391 31.00 -17.55 7.14
C ASN A 391 29.72 -18.31 6.79
N ARG A 392 29.75 -19.27 5.85
CA ARG A 392 28.57 -20.06 5.44
C ARG A 392 28.17 -21.00 6.57
N ASP A 393 26.88 -21.12 6.84
CA ASP A 393 26.40 -22.05 7.87
C ASP A 393 26.69 -23.50 7.45
N GLY A 394 27.30 -24.29 8.33
CA GLY A 394 27.67 -25.69 8.06
C GLY A 394 26.47 -26.59 7.76
N VAL A 395 25.25 -26.19 8.12
CA VAL A 395 24.01 -26.89 7.68
C VAL A 395 23.90 -26.96 6.15
N MET A 396 24.50 -26.01 5.42
CA MET A 396 24.47 -25.96 3.96
C MET A 396 25.22 -27.12 3.29
N ASP A 397 26.12 -27.81 4.01
CA ASP A 397 26.79 -29.02 3.54
C ASP A 397 26.04 -30.32 3.92
N LEU A 398 24.95 -30.20 4.69
CA LEU A 398 24.02 -31.29 5.01
C LEU A 398 22.78 -31.29 4.10
N ILE A 399 22.57 -30.24 3.30
CA ILE A 399 21.51 -30.21 2.28
C ILE A 399 21.89 -31.18 1.17
N LEU A 400 21.07 -32.23 1.01
CA LEU A 400 21.31 -33.27 0.01
C LEU A 400 21.11 -32.72 -1.42
N PRO A 401 21.90 -33.15 -2.41
CA PRO A 401 21.64 -32.82 -3.81
C PRO A 401 20.24 -33.29 -4.23
N LEU A 402 19.39 -32.35 -4.61
CA LEU A 402 18.02 -32.64 -5.05
C LEU A 402 18.03 -33.21 -6.47
N THR A 403 17.29 -34.28 -6.72
CA THR A 403 16.89 -34.64 -8.08
C THR A 403 15.88 -33.63 -8.63
N GLN A 404 15.69 -33.64 -9.95
CA GLN A 404 14.66 -32.81 -10.59
C GLN A 404 13.26 -33.16 -10.08
N GLN A 405 12.97 -34.45 -9.82
CA GLN A 405 11.66 -34.89 -9.34
C GLN A 405 11.37 -34.44 -7.91
N GLU A 406 12.34 -34.59 -6.99
CA GLU A 406 12.22 -34.08 -5.62
C GLU A 406 12.04 -32.55 -5.63
N SER A 407 12.78 -31.85 -6.49
CA SER A 407 12.64 -30.39 -6.66
C SER A 407 11.22 -30.01 -7.08
N GLN A 408 10.63 -30.69 -8.08
CA GLN A 408 9.25 -30.43 -8.50
C GLN A 408 8.22 -30.79 -7.41
N ASN A 409 8.44 -31.88 -6.68
CA ASN A 409 7.57 -32.26 -5.56
C ASN A 409 7.60 -31.18 -4.46
N ILE A 410 8.79 -30.70 -4.09
CA ILE A 410 8.97 -29.61 -3.11
C ILE A 410 8.27 -28.34 -3.60
N ILE A 411 8.40 -27.94 -4.87
CA ILE A 411 7.70 -26.77 -5.43
C ILE A 411 6.18 -26.91 -5.30
N VAL A 412 5.64 -28.08 -5.66
CA VAL A 412 4.21 -28.39 -5.55
C VAL A 412 3.75 -28.38 -4.09
N PHE A 413 4.58 -28.83 -3.15
CA PHE A 413 4.33 -28.68 -1.71
C PHE A 413 4.35 -27.20 -1.25
N LEU A 414 5.31 -26.38 -1.70
CA LEU A 414 5.39 -24.96 -1.35
C LEU A 414 4.18 -24.17 -1.85
N GLN A 415 3.59 -24.55 -3.00
CA GLN A 415 2.30 -24.03 -3.47
C GLN A 415 1.16 -24.32 -2.47
N ALA A 416 1.19 -25.46 -1.80
CA ALA A 416 0.20 -25.85 -0.78
C ALA A 416 0.28 -25.02 0.52
N LEU A 417 1.32 -24.19 0.68
CA LEU A 417 1.46 -23.21 1.77
C LEU A 417 0.78 -21.87 1.45
N THR A 418 0.08 -21.77 0.31
CA THR A 418 -0.65 -20.58 -0.11
C THR A 418 -2.05 -20.57 0.48
N ASP A 419 -2.39 -19.51 1.21
CA ASP A 419 -3.74 -19.25 1.70
C ASP A 419 -4.57 -18.59 0.58
N PRO A 420 -5.71 -19.17 0.17
CA PRO A 420 -6.52 -18.60 -0.91
C PRO A 420 -6.97 -17.15 -0.67
N ARG A 421 -7.09 -16.70 0.59
CA ARG A 421 -7.46 -15.32 0.91
C ARG A 421 -6.33 -14.34 0.61
N VAL A 422 -5.09 -14.76 0.81
CA VAL A 422 -3.89 -13.97 0.46
C VAL A 422 -3.77 -13.86 -1.06
N ALA A 423 -3.93 -14.97 -1.77
CA ALA A 423 -3.87 -15.01 -3.23
C ALA A 423 -4.97 -14.17 -3.91
N ASN A 424 -6.19 -14.20 -3.35
CA ASN A 424 -7.35 -13.53 -3.92
C ASN A 424 -7.63 -12.13 -3.31
N GLY A 425 -6.79 -11.64 -2.39
CA GLY A 425 -7.00 -10.35 -1.72
C GLY A 425 -8.33 -10.25 -0.97
N THR A 426 -8.75 -11.31 -0.28
CA THR A 426 -10.00 -11.30 0.53
C THR A 426 -9.71 -11.10 2.01
N PHE A 427 -10.69 -10.60 2.76
CA PHE A 427 -10.53 -10.16 4.15
C PHE A 427 -9.79 -11.19 5.03
N PRO A 428 -8.75 -10.77 5.79
CA PRO A 428 -8.30 -9.40 6.06
C PRO A 428 -7.22 -8.85 5.09
N PHE A 429 -6.98 -9.54 3.96
CA PHE A 429 -5.99 -9.18 2.93
C PHE A 429 -6.56 -8.29 1.82
N ASP A 430 -7.80 -7.87 1.96
CA ASP A 430 -8.49 -6.93 1.09
C ASP A 430 -7.95 -5.51 1.27
N HIS A 431 -7.89 -4.75 0.18
CA HIS A 431 -7.27 -3.44 0.13
C HIS A 431 -7.97 -2.51 -0.87
N PRO A 432 -7.86 -1.17 -0.69
CA PRO A 432 -8.28 -0.23 -1.72
C PRO A 432 -7.34 -0.30 -2.93
N LEU A 433 -7.82 0.17 -4.08
CA LEU A 433 -7.06 0.27 -5.32
C LEU A 433 -6.28 1.59 -5.34
N LEU A 434 -4.95 1.52 -5.31
CA LEU A 434 -4.07 2.69 -5.20
C LEU A 434 -4.06 3.55 -6.46
N PHE A 435 -3.70 4.83 -6.38
CA PHE A 435 -3.56 5.68 -7.57
C PHE A 435 -2.47 5.13 -8.51
N THR A 436 -1.35 4.66 -7.96
CA THR A 436 -0.29 4.02 -8.75
C THR A 436 -0.71 2.71 -9.43
N GLU A 437 -1.82 2.09 -8.99
CA GLU A 437 -2.42 0.90 -9.60
C GLU A 437 -3.47 1.24 -10.69
N ARG A 438 -3.72 2.53 -10.98
CA ARG A 438 -4.75 3.00 -11.94
C ARG A 438 -4.14 3.83 -13.09
N PRO A 439 -3.59 3.18 -14.15
CA PRO A 439 -2.92 3.90 -15.25
C PRO A 439 -3.80 4.87 -16.04
N LEU A 440 -5.14 4.76 -15.98
CA LEU A 440 -6.06 5.66 -16.66
C LEU A 440 -6.22 7.01 -15.94
N ASP A 441 -5.99 7.04 -14.62
CA ASP A 441 -6.05 8.24 -13.79
C ASP A 441 -4.70 9.00 -13.80
N GLN A 442 -3.64 8.36 -14.29
CA GLN A 442 -2.27 8.88 -14.25
C GLN A 442 -2.00 9.82 -15.43
N ASN A 443 -1.16 10.82 -15.18
CA ASN A 443 -0.68 11.73 -16.22
C ASN A 443 0.21 10.99 -17.23
N VAL A 444 0.06 11.29 -18.52
CA VAL A 444 0.70 10.55 -19.61
C VAL A 444 1.70 11.43 -20.36
N VAL A 445 2.93 10.94 -20.55
CA VAL A 445 3.91 11.59 -21.43
C VAL A 445 3.63 11.18 -22.88
N LEU A 446 3.26 12.15 -23.72
CA LEU A 446 2.90 11.95 -25.13
C LEU A 446 4.11 11.99 -26.08
N GLY A 447 5.28 12.37 -25.58
CA GLY A 447 6.51 12.52 -26.37
C GLY A 447 6.60 13.87 -27.09
N GLY A 448 7.28 13.92 -28.24
CA GLY A 448 7.55 15.17 -28.95
C GLY A 448 8.75 15.95 -28.36
N GLY A 449 8.67 17.27 -28.38
CA GLY A 449 9.73 18.18 -27.93
C GLY A 449 10.68 18.65 -29.03
N VAL A 450 11.69 19.42 -28.62
CA VAL A 450 12.71 20.03 -29.48
C VAL A 450 14.06 19.93 -28.79
N PRO A 451 15.08 19.34 -29.44
CA PRO A 451 16.40 19.18 -28.82
C PRO A 451 17.12 20.52 -28.70
N GLY A 452 17.91 20.64 -27.63
CA GLY A 452 18.82 21.76 -27.40
C GLY A 452 20.27 21.32 -27.33
N SER A 453 21.00 21.87 -26.36
CA SER A 453 22.42 21.62 -26.12
C SER A 453 22.71 20.12 -25.96
N GLY A 454 23.70 19.64 -26.71
CA GLY A 454 24.04 18.21 -26.78
C GLY A 454 23.10 17.36 -27.66
N GLY A 455 22.12 17.97 -28.35
CA GLY A 455 21.12 17.24 -29.14
C GLY A 455 20.05 16.55 -28.27
N LEU A 456 19.99 16.87 -26.98
CA LEU A 456 19.08 16.25 -26.02
C LEU A 456 17.73 16.96 -26.01
N VAL A 457 16.66 16.18 -26.03
CA VAL A 457 15.28 16.68 -25.83
C VAL A 457 14.99 16.66 -24.34
N PRO A 458 14.68 17.81 -23.70
CA PRO A 458 14.28 17.84 -22.30
C PRO A 458 13.06 16.94 -22.04
N GLN A 459 12.88 16.43 -20.83
CA GLN A 459 11.76 15.54 -20.50
C GLN A 459 10.93 16.10 -19.34
N VAL A 460 9.61 15.97 -19.44
CA VAL A 460 8.67 16.35 -18.38
C VAL A 460 8.49 15.18 -17.38
N ILE A 461 8.33 15.50 -16.10
CA ILE A 461 8.07 14.53 -15.02
C ILE A 461 6.69 14.82 -14.45
N VAL A 462 5.76 13.87 -14.55
CA VAL A 462 4.34 14.03 -14.16
C VAL A 462 3.82 12.94 -13.21
N GLN A 463 4.71 12.33 -12.42
CA GLN A 463 4.36 11.21 -11.53
C GLN A 463 3.37 11.62 -10.41
N SER A 464 3.36 12.89 -10.00
CA SER A 464 2.49 13.41 -8.93
C SER A 464 1.00 13.26 -9.27
N PRO A 465 0.13 12.81 -8.35
CA PRO A 465 -1.31 12.70 -8.63
C PRO A 465 -1.95 14.08 -8.79
N SER A 466 -2.59 14.32 -9.92
CA SER A 466 -3.36 15.52 -10.29
C SER A 466 -4.73 15.60 -9.59
N MET A 467 -4.78 15.14 -8.34
CA MET A 467 -5.96 15.25 -7.49
C MET A 467 -6.15 16.72 -7.09
N ILE A 468 -7.35 17.26 -7.28
CA ILE A 468 -7.71 18.61 -6.85
C ILE A 468 -7.62 18.66 -5.31
N GLY A 469 -7.01 19.72 -4.77
CA GLY A 469 -6.65 19.82 -3.35
C GLY A 469 -5.33 19.13 -2.95
N ASN A 470 -4.60 18.50 -3.90
CA ASN A 470 -3.27 17.97 -3.61
C ASN A 470 -2.23 19.09 -3.42
N ALA A 471 -2.00 19.49 -2.17
CA ALA A 471 -0.98 20.47 -1.79
C ALA A 471 0.48 20.07 -2.12
N GLU A 472 0.74 18.79 -2.44
CA GLU A 472 2.06 18.28 -2.84
C GLU A 472 2.18 18.11 -4.37
N TYR A 473 1.23 18.65 -5.16
CA TYR A 473 1.25 18.50 -6.61
C TYR A 473 2.37 19.33 -7.26
N ARG A 474 3.16 18.64 -8.08
CA ARG A 474 4.35 19.20 -8.73
C ARG A 474 4.63 18.53 -10.08
N ILE A 475 5.16 19.32 -11.01
CA ILE A 475 5.58 18.90 -12.35
C ILE A 475 7.08 19.18 -12.48
N GLY A 476 7.84 18.18 -12.89
CA GLY A 476 9.29 18.29 -13.06
C GLY A 476 9.73 18.50 -14.51
N LEU A 477 10.98 18.94 -14.64
CA LEU A 477 11.75 19.00 -15.89
C LEU A 477 13.08 18.26 -15.65
N THR A 478 13.54 17.48 -16.61
CA THR A 478 14.89 16.89 -16.64
C THR A 478 15.48 16.96 -18.06
N ALA A 479 16.72 16.49 -18.22
CA ALA A 479 17.46 16.45 -19.50
C ALA A 479 17.58 17.82 -20.21
N ALA A 480 17.38 18.92 -19.48
CA ALA A 480 17.50 20.28 -19.97
C ALA A 480 18.95 20.76 -19.93
N LEU A 481 19.23 21.94 -20.51
CA LEU A 481 20.44 22.70 -20.19
C LEU A 481 20.39 23.13 -18.70
N GLY A 482 21.48 22.93 -17.96
CA GLY A 482 21.61 23.36 -16.56
C GLY A 482 21.96 24.85 -16.43
N SER A 483 21.56 25.47 -15.31
CA SER A 483 21.78 26.89 -15.00
C SER A 483 21.17 27.87 -16.02
N THR A 484 20.02 27.51 -16.60
CA THR A 484 19.26 28.35 -17.54
C THR A 484 17.83 28.60 -17.06
N THR A 485 17.11 29.50 -17.73
CA THR A 485 15.68 29.73 -17.46
C THR A 485 14.81 28.71 -18.20
N ALA A 486 13.83 28.16 -17.49
CA ALA A 486 12.75 27.35 -18.05
C ALA A 486 11.39 27.83 -17.53
N ARG A 487 10.33 27.67 -18.33
CA ARG A 487 8.93 27.95 -17.94
C ARG A 487 8.01 26.85 -18.42
N LEU A 488 6.98 26.52 -17.64
CA LEU A 488 5.97 25.54 -18.03
C LEU A 488 4.88 26.24 -18.85
N ALA A 489 4.70 25.83 -20.10
CA ALA A 489 3.58 26.23 -20.93
C ALA A 489 2.42 25.23 -20.76
N VAL A 490 1.18 25.74 -20.83
CA VAL A 490 -0.05 24.96 -20.65
C VAL A 490 -1.03 25.26 -21.79
N SER A 491 -1.80 24.26 -22.22
CA SER A 491 -2.83 24.38 -23.26
C SER A 491 -4.01 23.46 -22.96
N ARG A 492 -5.23 23.91 -23.29
CA ARG A 492 -6.43 23.09 -23.42
C ARG A 492 -6.53 22.41 -24.79
N THR A 493 -5.76 22.88 -25.76
CA THR A 493 -5.73 22.31 -27.11
C THR A 493 -4.72 21.16 -27.17
N PRO A 494 -5.09 19.97 -27.69
CA PRO A 494 -4.15 18.87 -27.89
C PRO A 494 -2.91 19.25 -28.70
N PRO A 495 -1.73 18.67 -28.42
CA PRO A 495 -0.50 19.00 -29.12
C PRO A 495 -0.56 18.63 -30.61
N SER A 496 0.05 19.46 -31.45
CA SER A 496 0.27 19.19 -32.87
C SER A 496 1.75 18.96 -33.11
N ASN A 497 2.09 17.85 -33.78
CA ASN A 497 3.47 17.46 -34.10
C ASN A 497 4.44 17.50 -32.89
N GLY A 498 3.96 17.10 -31.70
CA GLY A 498 4.78 17.06 -30.47
C GLY A 498 5.06 18.44 -29.84
N ARG A 499 4.26 19.46 -30.17
CA ARG A 499 4.29 20.80 -29.55
C ARG A 499 2.89 21.24 -29.14
N ILE A 500 2.76 21.96 -28.04
CA ILE A 500 1.51 22.65 -27.68
C ILE A 500 1.50 24.09 -28.20
N THR A 501 0.32 24.61 -28.53
CA THR A 501 0.08 26.05 -28.62
C THR A 501 -0.29 26.53 -27.22
N ALA A 502 0.60 27.26 -26.56
CA ALA A 502 0.39 27.69 -25.18
C ALA A 502 -0.78 28.68 -25.08
N ASP A 503 -1.77 28.35 -24.24
CA ASP A 503 -2.84 29.28 -23.85
C ASP A 503 -2.33 30.21 -22.73
N TRP A 504 -1.51 29.68 -21.82
CA TRP A 504 -0.77 30.46 -20.81
C TRP A 504 0.56 29.80 -20.42
N THR A 505 1.35 30.49 -19.60
CA THR A 505 2.61 29.98 -19.03
C THR A 505 2.66 30.25 -17.53
N LEU A 506 3.23 29.31 -16.76
CA LEU A 506 3.52 29.49 -15.34
C LEU A 506 4.85 30.25 -15.13
N ARG A 507 5.24 30.45 -13.86
CA ARG A 507 6.39 31.28 -13.50
C ARG A 507 7.70 30.67 -13.99
N GLU A 508 8.65 31.54 -14.32
CA GLU A 508 10.00 31.11 -14.68
C GLU A 508 10.72 30.44 -13.52
N LYS A 509 11.52 29.41 -13.84
CA LYS A 509 12.38 28.65 -12.94
C LYS A 509 13.80 28.64 -13.49
N THR A 510 14.78 28.62 -12.61
CA THR A 510 16.17 28.31 -13.00
C THR A 510 16.40 26.81 -12.90
N THR A 511 16.94 26.19 -13.95
CA THR A 511 17.34 24.78 -13.91
C THR A 511 18.58 24.61 -13.05
N SER A 512 18.55 23.63 -12.15
CA SER A 512 19.72 23.19 -11.39
C SER A 512 20.74 22.46 -12.30
N GLY A 513 21.96 22.23 -11.79
CA GLY A 513 23.02 21.55 -12.54
C GLY A 513 23.72 22.47 -13.56
N VAL A 514 24.73 21.95 -14.25
CA VAL A 514 25.58 22.69 -15.18
C VAL A 514 25.77 21.89 -16.46
N GLY A 515 25.61 22.54 -17.62
CA GLY A 515 25.86 21.94 -18.93
C GLY A 515 24.68 21.18 -19.53
N SER A 516 24.91 20.63 -20.73
CA SER A 516 23.93 19.91 -21.55
C SER A 516 23.34 18.72 -20.80
N GLY A 517 22.01 18.58 -20.80
CA GLY A 517 21.34 17.42 -20.26
C GLY A 517 21.31 17.31 -18.73
N MET A 518 21.97 18.21 -17.99
CA MET A 518 22.04 18.19 -16.52
C MET A 518 20.92 18.99 -15.84
N GLY A 519 20.23 19.83 -16.59
CA GLY A 519 19.14 20.69 -16.12
C GLY A 519 17.99 19.91 -15.49
N VAL A 520 17.63 20.28 -14.26
CA VAL A 520 16.41 19.83 -13.57
C VAL A 520 15.70 21.03 -12.95
N ALA A 521 14.38 21.11 -13.08
CA ALA A 521 13.53 22.11 -12.43
C ALA A 521 12.24 21.46 -11.89
N THR A 522 11.52 22.18 -11.02
CA THR A 522 10.21 21.76 -10.50
C THR A 522 9.28 22.97 -10.46
N GLU A 523 8.07 22.79 -10.97
CA GLU A 523 6.93 23.67 -10.71
C GLU A 523 6.05 23.02 -9.65
N HIS A 524 5.69 23.78 -8.63
CA HIS A 524 4.69 23.39 -7.64
C HIS A 524 3.41 24.13 -8.01
N TRP A 525 2.36 23.38 -8.32
CA TRP A 525 1.12 23.95 -8.82
C TRP A 525 0.00 23.58 -7.85
N GLU A 526 -0.51 24.57 -7.14
CA GLU A 526 -1.69 24.42 -6.30
C GLU A 526 -2.91 24.07 -7.18
N LEU A 527 -3.51 22.89 -6.98
CA LEU A 527 -4.68 22.45 -7.73
C LEU A 527 -5.96 22.75 -6.95
N ASN A 528 -6.82 23.59 -7.52
CA ASN A 528 -8.11 23.98 -6.94
C ASN A 528 -9.16 24.18 -8.05
N LEU A 529 -10.44 24.22 -7.68
CA LEU A 529 -11.57 24.35 -8.62
C LEU A 529 -11.60 25.68 -9.40
N VAL A 530 -10.72 26.63 -9.11
CA VAL A 530 -10.55 27.85 -9.91
C VAL A 530 -9.62 27.60 -11.11
N ASN A 531 -8.69 26.64 -11.02
CA ASN A 531 -7.64 26.45 -12.03
C ASN A 531 -7.57 25.06 -12.68
N ALA A 532 -8.33 24.08 -12.18
CA ALA A 532 -8.49 22.77 -12.78
C ALA A 532 -9.87 22.18 -12.44
N GLN A 533 -10.61 21.73 -13.44
CA GLN A 533 -11.90 21.05 -13.24
C GLN A 533 -11.77 19.52 -13.18
N PRO A 534 -12.64 18.80 -12.44
CA PRO A 534 -12.67 17.35 -12.47
C PRO A 534 -12.90 16.82 -13.90
N GLY A 535 -12.07 15.87 -14.33
CA GLY A 535 -12.10 15.34 -15.70
C GLY A 535 -11.48 16.26 -16.77
N GLU A 536 -11.07 17.49 -16.45
CA GLU A 536 -10.34 18.37 -17.39
C GLU A 536 -9.02 17.71 -17.80
N GLN A 537 -8.67 17.85 -19.07
CA GLN A 537 -7.38 17.44 -19.62
C GLN A 537 -6.61 18.67 -20.08
N LEU A 538 -5.42 18.88 -19.50
CA LEU A 538 -4.50 19.94 -19.91
C LEU A 538 -3.21 19.34 -20.47
N PHE A 539 -2.66 19.98 -21.49
CA PHE A 539 -1.40 19.60 -22.11
C PHE A 539 -0.30 20.56 -21.67
N VAL A 540 0.81 20.02 -21.16
CA VAL A 540 1.92 20.81 -20.62
C VAL A 540 3.24 20.51 -21.33
N GLN A 541 4.05 21.54 -21.53
CA GLN A 541 5.36 21.44 -22.16
C GLN A 541 6.30 22.49 -21.58
N TRP A 542 7.48 22.09 -21.12
CA TRP A 542 8.51 23.05 -20.69
C TRP A 542 9.16 23.71 -21.89
N GLN A 543 9.32 25.03 -21.81
CA GLN A 543 10.11 25.85 -22.71
C GLN A 543 11.39 26.25 -21.99
N VAL A 544 12.55 25.88 -22.54
CA VAL A 544 13.87 26.04 -21.92
C VAL A 544 14.72 26.95 -22.80
N ILE A 545 15.29 28.03 -22.23
CA ILE A 545 16.23 28.89 -22.95
C ILE A 545 17.51 28.09 -23.20
N ASP A 546 17.78 27.80 -24.47
CA ASP A 546 18.91 26.99 -24.90
C ASP A 546 19.45 27.51 -26.25
N PRO A 547 20.60 28.20 -26.28
CA PRO A 547 21.15 28.79 -27.51
C PRO A 547 21.49 27.79 -28.63
N ALA A 548 21.54 26.49 -28.34
CA ALA A 548 21.77 25.45 -29.34
C ALA A 548 20.48 24.90 -29.96
N ALA A 549 19.32 25.23 -29.41
CA ALA A 549 18.01 24.85 -29.96
C ALA A 549 17.59 25.79 -31.11
N PRO A 550 16.75 25.32 -32.06
CA PRO A 550 16.03 26.21 -32.98
C PRO A 550 15.33 27.34 -32.22
N ASP A 551 15.44 28.56 -32.75
CA ASP A 551 14.89 29.79 -32.16
C ASP A 551 15.35 30.09 -30.71
N GLY A 552 16.41 29.42 -30.24
CA GLY A 552 16.96 29.57 -28.89
C GLY A 552 16.13 28.92 -27.77
N ILE A 553 15.15 28.08 -28.12
CA ILE A 553 14.24 27.45 -27.15
C ILE A 553 14.15 25.94 -27.39
N ALA A 554 14.67 25.16 -26.45
CA ALA A 554 14.40 23.72 -26.38
C ALA A 554 13.02 23.48 -25.76
N LEU A 555 12.32 22.45 -26.23
CA LEU A 555 10.99 22.07 -25.73
C LEU A 555 11.02 20.67 -25.14
N SER A 556 10.42 20.46 -23.98
CA SER A 556 10.34 19.11 -23.44
C SER A 556 9.40 18.20 -24.26
N SER A 557 9.41 16.90 -23.97
CA SER A 557 8.23 16.07 -24.23
C SER A 557 6.97 16.72 -23.63
N VAL A 558 5.84 16.57 -24.33
CA VAL A 558 4.52 16.99 -23.86
C VAL A 558 3.98 15.95 -22.89
N ALA A 559 3.32 16.40 -21.83
CA ALA A 559 2.45 15.54 -21.01
C ALA A 559 1.00 15.98 -21.09
N GLN A 560 0.09 15.02 -21.04
CA GLN A 560 -1.31 15.20 -20.73
C GLN A 560 -1.51 15.03 -19.22
N LEU A 561 -2.16 15.99 -18.60
CA LEU A 561 -2.62 15.95 -17.23
C LEU A 561 -4.10 15.59 -17.21
N THR A 562 -4.52 14.74 -16.27
CA THR A 562 -5.94 14.40 -16.06
C THR A 562 -6.31 14.77 -14.63
N PHE A 563 -7.18 15.76 -14.44
CA PHE A 563 -7.56 16.23 -13.10
C PHE A 563 -8.72 15.40 -12.54
N PHE A 564 -8.71 15.15 -11.23
CA PHE A 564 -9.73 14.33 -10.58
C PHE A 564 -9.98 14.73 -9.13
N CYS A 565 -11.17 14.42 -8.63
CA CYS A 565 -11.51 14.52 -7.22
C CYS A 565 -10.99 13.33 -6.42
N GLY A 566 -10.66 13.53 -5.15
CA GLY A 566 -10.39 12.41 -4.25
C GLY A 566 -11.63 11.53 -4.05
N SER A 567 -11.45 10.30 -3.59
CA SER A 567 -12.56 9.33 -3.32
C SER A 567 -13.43 9.68 -2.09
N MET A 568 -13.38 10.94 -1.65
CA MET A 568 -14.24 11.58 -0.66
C MET A 568 -14.69 12.97 -1.20
N GLY A 569 -14.90 13.04 -2.51
CA GLY A 569 -15.17 14.26 -3.27
C GLY A 569 -13.94 15.14 -3.45
N CYS A 570 -14.12 16.16 -4.30
CA CYS A 570 -13.37 17.41 -4.14
C CYS A 570 -13.83 18.09 -2.83
N GLY A 571 -13.20 19.20 -2.43
CA GLY A 571 -13.96 20.16 -1.62
C GLY A 571 -15.15 20.63 -2.46
N CYS A 572 -16.32 20.83 -1.87
CA CYS A 572 -17.46 21.35 -2.62
C CYS A 572 -17.10 22.72 -3.22
N ASP A 573 -17.78 23.11 -4.29
CA ASP A 573 -17.72 24.49 -4.75
C ASP A 573 -18.10 25.47 -3.62
N PRO A 574 -17.52 26.68 -3.61
CA PRO A 574 -18.06 27.75 -2.80
C PRO A 574 -19.55 27.91 -3.13
N ILE A 575 -20.40 27.96 -2.11
CA ILE A 575 -21.81 28.34 -2.29
C ILE A 575 -21.96 29.79 -2.79
N ASP A 576 -20.86 30.56 -2.86
CA ASP A 576 -20.75 31.85 -3.56
C ASP A 576 -21.10 31.73 -5.07
N PHE A 577 -22.41 31.62 -5.35
CA PHE A 577 -22.98 31.40 -6.69
C PHE A 577 -22.77 32.60 -7.59
N ASN A 578 -22.76 33.78 -6.97
CA ASN A 578 -22.59 35.05 -7.67
C ASN A 578 -21.11 35.50 -7.74
N ARG A 579 -20.20 34.77 -7.07
CA ARG A 579 -18.74 34.92 -7.05
C ARG A 579 -18.27 36.31 -6.63
N ASN A 580 -18.83 36.82 -5.53
CA ASN A 580 -18.53 38.14 -4.97
C ASN A 580 -17.65 38.11 -3.70
N ASP A 581 -17.16 36.94 -3.29
CA ASP A 581 -16.41 36.67 -2.05
C ASP A 581 -17.21 36.93 -0.74
N VAL A 582 -18.55 37.00 -0.79
CA VAL A 582 -19.46 37.22 0.36
C VAL A 582 -20.33 35.98 0.59
N PHE A 583 -19.75 34.96 1.24
CA PHE A 583 -20.44 33.69 1.52
C PHE A 583 -20.56 33.37 3.02
N PRO A 584 -21.69 32.79 3.50
CA PRO A 584 -23.00 32.69 2.83
C PRO A 584 -23.80 33.99 2.86
N GLU A 585 -24.44 34.35 1.75
CA GLU A 585 -25.48 35.37 1.71
C GLU A 585 -26.81 34.90 1.07
N ASP A 586 -27.88 35.68 1.24
CA ASP A 586 -29.21 35.33 0.74
C ASP A 586 -29.26 35.21 -0.80
N ALA A 587 -28.38 35.92 -1.52
CA ALA A 587 -28.30 35.86 -2.99
C ALA A 587 -27.88 34.47 -3.47
N ASP A 588 -26.87 33.87 -2.84
CA ASP A 588 -26.39 32.52 -3.12
C ASP A 588 -27.49 31.46 -3.02
N VAL A 589 -28.28 31.56 -1.95
CA VAL A 589 -29.38 30.63 -1.67
C VAL A 589 -30.52 30.81 -2.69
N ILE A 590 -30.78 32.06 -3.12
CA ILE A 590 -31.76 32.36 -4.16
C ILE A 590 -31.31 31.83 -5.52
N ASP A 591 -30.04 31.99 -5.89
CA ASP A 591 -29.49 31.52 -7.15
C ASP A 591 -29.46 29.98 -7.21
N PHE A 592 -29.01 29.30 -6.15
CA PHE A 592 -29.09 27.84 -6.04
C PHE A 592 -30.52 27.31 -6.24
N LEU A 593 -31.49 27.84 -5.49
CA LEU A 593 -32.88 27.41 -5.59
C LEU A 593 -33.52 27.78 -6.93
N GLY A 594 -33.06 28.88 -7.56
CA GLY A 594 -33.45 29.29 -8.90
C GLY A 594 -33.03 28.27 -9.96
N VAL A 595 -31.76 27.84 -9.95
CA VAL A 595 -31.25 26.82 -10.89
C VAL A 595 -31.86 25.44 -10.58
N LEU A 596 -31.97 25.04 -9.31
CA LEU A 596 -32.61 23.79 -8.90
C LEU A 596 -34.09 23.69 -9.34
N ALA A 597 -34.79 24.82 -9.41
CA ALA A 597 -36.16 24.91 -9.95
C ALA A 597 -36.24 24.88 -11.50
N GLY A 598 -35.13 24.67 -12.20
CA GLY A 598 -35.05 24.70 -13.66
C GLY A 598 -34.96 26.11 -14.26
N GLY A 599 -34.60 27.12 -13.45
CA GLY A 599 -34.31 28.47 -13.90
C GLY A 599 -32.99 28.58 -14.67
N PRO A 600 -32.78 29.68 -15.42
CA PRO A 600 -31.51 29.93 -16.09
C PRO A 600 -30.41 30.25 -15.08
N CYS A 601 -29.21 29.74 -15.33
CA CYS A 601 -28.00 30.20 -14.65
C CYS A 601 -27.74 31.68 -14.97
N THR A 602 -27.73 32.54 -13.94
CA THR A 602 -27.60 34.01 -14.06
C THR A 602 -26.26 34.54 -13.58
N VAL A 603 -25.14 33.93 -13.99
CA VAL A 603 -23.83 34.56 -13.81
C VAL A 603 -23.72 35.84 -14.65
N THR A 604 -23.30 36.93 -14.01
CA THR A 604 -23.03 38.22 -14.69
C THR A 604 -21.69 38.27 -15.43
N ASP A 605 -20.83 37.25 -15.26
CA ASP A 605 -19.61 37.08 -16.03
C ASP A 605 -19.79 35.99 -17.10
N LEU A 606 -19.66 36.39 -18.38
CA LEU A 606 -19.81 35.52 -19.55
C LEU A 606 -18.49 34.85 -19.99
N SER A 607 -17.40 35.01 -19.23
CA SER A 607 -16.06 34.53 -19.60
C SER A 607 -15.67 33.17 -19.00
N LEU A 608 -16.52 32.57 -18.16
CA LEU A 608 -16.28 31.30 -17.45
C LEU A 608 -17.43 30.29 -17.69
N PRO A 609 -17.20 28.97 -17.47
CA PRO A 609 -18.25 27.95 -17.59
C PRO A 609 -19.41 28.12 -16.59
N GLN A 610 -20.51 27.40 -16.83
CA GLN A 610 -21.82 27.58 -16.20
C GLN A 610 -21.82 27.45 -14.66
N CYS A 611 -22.87 27.99 -14.03
CA CYS A 611 -23.18 27.85 -12.60
C CYS A 611 -23.09 26.39 -12.19
N ASP A 612 -22.19 26.08 -11.27
CA ASP A 612 -22.03 24.72 -10.77
C ASP A 612 -23.02 24.45 -9.65
N ILE A 613 -23.87 23.44 -9.84
CA ILE A 613 -24.78 22.90 -8.82
C ILE A 613 -24.42 21.46 -8.46
N ASP A 614 -23.35 20.90 -9.06
CA ASP A 614 -22.78 19.59 -8.79
C ASP A 614 -21.90 19.71 -7.53
N PHE A 615 -22.54 19.89 -6.37
CA PHE A 615 -21.85 20.27 -5.13
C PHE A 615 -20.79 19.26 -4.69
N ASN A 616 -20.97 17.99 -5.04
CA ASN A 616 -19.99 16.93 -4.76
C ASN A 616 -19.02 16.66 -5.94
N ASN A 617 -19.20 17.36 -7.07
CA ASN A 617 -18.35 17.36 -8.26
C ASN A 617 -18.21 15.95 -8.88
N ASN A 618 -19.30 15.19 -8.96
CA ASN A 618 -19.32 13.80 -9.46
C ASN A 618 -19.76 13.63 -10.92
N GLY A 619 -20.29 14.69 -11.56
CA GLY A 619 -20.79 14.70 -12.93
C GLY A 619 -22.28 14.34 -13.08
N VAL A 620 -23.03 14.24 -11.99
CA VAL A 620 -24.46 13.83 -11.95
C VAL A 620 -25.27 14.91 -11.24
N PHE A 621 -25.70 15.92 -12.00
CA PHE A 621 -26.43 17.06 -11.44
C PHE A 621 -27.76 17.37 -12.16
N PRO A 622 -28.76 17.92 -11.45
CA PRO A 622 -28.88 17.93 -10.00
C PRO A 622 -29.32 16.54 -9.47
N GLU A 623 -28.68 16.06 -8.40
CA GLU A 623 -29.17 14.91 -7.62
C GLU A 623 -29.47 15.25 -6.15
N ASP A 624 -30.12 14.32 -5.42
CA ASP A 624 -30.48 14.52 -4.01
C ASP A 624 -29.25 14.80 -3.12
N GLN A 625 -28.08 14.27 -3.50
CA GLN A 625 -26.83 14.44 -2.76
C GLN A 625 -26.30 15.89 -2.89
N ASP A 626 -26.38 16.52 -4.06
CA ASP A 626 -25.99 17.93 -4.24
C ASP A 626 -26.81 18.86 -3.34
N VAL A 627 -28.11 18.60 -3.23
CA VAL A 627 -29.02 19.38 -2.39
C VAL A 627 -28.69 19.18 -0.91
N LEU A 628 -28.33 17.97 -0.50
CA LEU A 628 -27.90 17.69 0.87
C LEU A 628 -26.55 18.36 1.19
N ASP A 629 -25.60 18.33 0.26
CA ASP A 629 -24.28 18.92 0.44
C ASP A 629 -24.34 20.46 0.46
N PHE A 630 -25.15 21.08 -0.41
CA PHE A 630 -25.50 22.50 -0.34
C PHE A 630 -26.03 22.89 1.05
N PHE A 631 -27.04 22.19 1.56
CA PHE A 631 -27.63 22.54 2.87
C PHE A 631 -26.69 22.24 4.04
N ASN A 632 -25.84 21.23 3.93
CA ASN A 632 -24.82 20.90 4.93
C ASN A 632 -23.75 22.01 5.02
N VAL A 633 -23.21 22.45 3.88
CA VAL A 633 -22.23 23.55 3.81
C VAL A 633 -22.87 24.89 4.22
N LEU A 634 -24.12 25.17 3.80
CA LEU A 634 -24.87 26.36 4.23
C LEU A 634 -25.10 26.40 5.74
N ALA A 635 -25.25 25.24 6.39
CA ALA A 635 -25.38 25.12 7.84
C ALA A 635 -24.05 25.25 8.61
N GLY A 636 -22.94 25.54 7.91
CA GLY A 636 -21.59 25.56 8.50
C GLY A 636 -21.01 24.18 8.77
N GLY A 637 -21.56 23.13 8.16
CA GLY A 637 -20.97 21.80 8.11
C GLY A 637 -19.76 21.74 7.19
N SER A 638 -19.06 20.60 7.19
CA SER A 638 -17.98 20.34 6.24
C SER A 638 -18.52 19.75 4.95
N CYS A 639 -17.72 19.89 3.89
CA CYS A 639 -17.55 18.85 2.88
C CYS A 639 -16.71 17.69 3.49
#